data_AF-A0A8X7R1S8-F1
#
_entry.id   AF-A0A8X7R1S8-F1
#
_cell.length_a   1.000
_cell.length_b   1.000
_cell.length_c   1.000
_cell.angle_alpha   90.00
_cell.angle_beta   90.00
_cell.angle_gamma   90.00
#
_symmetry.space_group_name_H-M   'P 1'
#
loop_
_entity.id
_entity.type
_entity.pdbx_description
1 polymer ?
#
loop_
_entity_poly.entity_id
_entity_poly.type
_entity_poly.pdbx_seq_one_letter_code
_entity_poly.pdbx_strand_id
1 'polypeptide(L)'
;MDRYAKWKQRELLVILFYAVAFYAYALRISLRLSHDHYLKLRGLAPGWLIPSRRNDVSDAQWRNFRGNLPILSFVFAVFTVIANGSRSLFKLKAKGMTILWLFLSLVYLTYLHGACVIYILSIATANFLLVKVFARKKFFPFMVWAFNLFFLLCNRIYEGYSFSIFGPQFEYLDNFRGTFRWHICFNFVVLRMISFGYDYHWGQLDSHFDLEKHVTRCSLCKLGKTCYVVRQEKDIASDSSCSFSLYLCYLVYAPLYLAGPIISFNAFASQLDVPQNTHSVKDVARYGLRWLFSFLLMELMTQFFYYNAFVISGLWRELSPVEIFIIGYGVLNFMWLKFLLLWRYFRFWSLVNGIETVENMPNCINNCYSLETFWKTWHASFNRWLIRYMYIPLGGSRRKFLNVWVVFTFVAVWHDLEWKLLSWAWLTCLFFMPEMLLKSASNAIKVQSAFGEFLLRELKALSGAVTITCLMMANLAGYVIGPSGLSLFVSSFLSKEGLPVLGGVFFSFYVGTKLMFHIKDLRSGVHRPSSETPCVSSEMKKLLLSLTLFGLTLLILPVNGIMEFDEMEWFTSFNGTKVFKTESDVYSEAKFPMVGLTLIQSAAAKGAVCLDGSLPGYHLHRGFGSGAKNWLVQLEGGGWCDTIRNCVYRKTSRRGSSKYMEKNMPFTGILSDKAAENPDFYNWNRVKVRYCDGGSFSGDSENKAAQLQFRGKRIWLAAMEDLMAKGMRQSKQALLSGCSAGGLAAILRCDDFGDMFSPSTRVKCLSDAGFFLDAIDVSGGRSLRRLYAGVVKLQNLETKLSKDCLNRLNPTSCFFPQNLINQIKTPLFILNAAYDSWQIQESLAPKSADPSGSWHDCRLDYTKCNSTQIQFLQGFRTRMVNLIKGFAKPSKNGVFLNSCFAHCQTERHDTWYSQNSPAGIAVAVGDWYFERGGAKLIDCAYPCDKTCHNLVFRG
;
A
#
# COMPACT_ATOMS: atom_id res chain seq x y z
N MET A 1 10.48 -15.40 28.60
CA MET A 1 11.05 -14.85 27.35
C MET A 1 12.39 -15.49 27.01
N ASP A 2 13.25 -15.76 27.99
CA ASP A 2 14.61 -16.27 27.79
C ASP A 2 14.71 -17.67 27.11
N ARG A 3 13.76 -18.58 27.37
CA ARG A 3 13.68 -19.90 26.68
C ARG A 3 13.32 -19.81 25.19
N TYR A 4 12.49 -18.85 24.79
CA TYR A 4 12.04 -18.71 23.39
C TYR A 4 13.13 -18.11 22.50
N ALA A 5 13.94 -17.18 23.04
CA ALA A 5 15.10 -16.63 22.35
C ALA A 5 16.18 -17.70 22.12
N LYS A 6 16.49 -18.53 23.14
CA LYS A 6 17.44 -19.64 23.03
C LYS A 6 17.01 -20.70 22.01
N TRP A 7 15.71 -20.99 21.91
CA TRP A 7 15.18 -21.92 20.90
C TRP A 7 15.38 -21.40 19.47
N LYS A 8 15.07 -20.13 19.18
CA LYS A 8 15.28 -19.53 17.85
C LYS A 8 16.74 -19.56 17.41
N GLN A 9 17.68 -19.35 18.34
CA GLN A 9 19.11 -19.38 18.03
C GLN A 9 19.59 -20.80 17.66
N ARG A 10 19.14 -21.82 18.40
CA ARG A 10 19.45 -23.23 18.07
C ARG A 10 18.82 -23.65 16.74
N GLU A 11 17.56 -23.26 16.51
CA GLU A 11 16.87 -23.49 15.25
C GLU A 11 17.63 -22.87 14.07
N LEU A 12 18.10 -21.63 14.21
CA LEU A 12 18.86 -20.95 13.17
C LEU A 12 20.13 -21.71 12.80
N LEU A 13 20.90 -22.20 13.77
CA LEU A 13 22.12 -22.98 13.51
C LEU A 13 21.83 -24.27 12.72
N VAL A 14 20.76 -24.99 13.10
CA VAL A 14 20.32 -26.21 12.38
C VAL A 14 19.91 -25.88 10.95
N ILE A 15 19.15 -24.80 10.75
CA ILE A 15 18.74 -24.34 9.41
C ILE A 15 19.95 -23.98 8.56
N LEU A 16 20.97 -23.31 9.13
CA LEU A 16 22.18 -22.94 8.39
C LEU A 16 23.00 -24.17 7.99
N PHE A 17 23.16 -25.13 8.90
CA PHE A 17 23.82 -26.39 8.59
C PHE A 17 23.11 -27.14 7.45
N TYR A 18 21.78 -27.23 7.50
CA TYR A 18 20.99 -27.82 6.42
C TYR A 18 21.18 -27.08 5.09
N ALA A 19 21.13 -25.73 5.11
CA ALA A 19 21.29 -24.93 3.90
C ALA A 19 22.67 -25.16 3.24
N VAL A 20 23.75 -25.21 4.04
CA VAL A 20 25.10 -25.52 3.53
C VAL A 20 25.16 -26.92 2.93
N ALA A 21 24.62 -27.92 3.64
CA ALA A 21 24.58 -29.30 3.14
C ALA A 21 23.78 -29.43 1.84
N PHE A 22 22.61 -28.77 1.74
CA PHE A 22 21.77 -28.76 0.56
C PHE A 22 22.49 -28.12 -0.64
N TYR A 23 23.11 -26.96 -0.48
CA TYR A 23 23.83 -26.30 -1.58
C TYR A 23 25.08 -27.08 -2.01
N ALA A 24 25.81 -27.70 -1.08
CA ALA A 24 26.93 -28.57 -1.41
C ALA A 24 26.48 -29.80 -2.21
N TYR A 25 25.35 -30.41 -1.82
CA TYR A 25 24.75 -31.53 -2.54
C TYR A 25 24.30 -31.13 -3.95
N ALA A 26 23.56 -30.03 -4.08
CA ALA A 26 23.11 -29.51 -5.38
C ALA A 26 24.30 -29.18 -6.30
N LEU A 27 25.33 -28.53 -5.76
CA LEU A 27 26.54 -28.19 -6.50
C LEU A 27 27.25 -29.45 -7.03
N ARG A 28 27.42 -30.46 -6.19
CA ARG A 28 28.06 -31.73 -6.57
C ARG A 28 27.31 -32.40 -7.72
N ILE A 29 25.98 -32.43 -7.68
CA ILE A 29 25.16 -33.00 -8.75
C ILE A 29 25.26 -32.18 -10.02
N SER A 30 25.13 -30.84 -9.95
CA SER A 30 25.22 -29.99 -11.13
C SER A 30 26.57 -30.11 -11.85
N LEU A 31 27.67 -30.20 -11.09
CA LEU A 31 29.01 -30.40 -11.65
C LEU A 31 29.16 -31.79 -12.29
N ARG A 32 28.68 -32.85 -11.62
CA ARG A 32 28.68 -34.21 -12.15
C ARG A 32 27.92 -34.28 -13.47
N LEU A 33 26.67 -33.81 -13.48
CA LEU A 33 25.83 -33.80 -14.69
C LEU A 33 26.52 -33.08 -15.85
N SER A 34 27.10 -31.91 -15.58
CA SER A 34 27.79 -31.13 -16.60
C SER A 34 29.04 -31.85 -17.13
N HIS A 35 29.77 -32.57 -16.27
CA HIS A 35 30.93 -33.35 -16.68
C HIS A 35 30.54 -34.60 -17.49
N ASP A 36 29.46 -35.29 -17.11
CA ASP A 36 29.10 -36.57 -17.71
C ASP A 36 28.36 -36.38 -19.06
N HIS A 37 27.64 -35.27 -19.24
CA HIS A 37 26.76 -35.08 -20.40
C HIS A 37 27.21 -34.02 -21.41
N TYR A 38 28.29 -33.25 -21.19
CA TYR A 38 28.64 -32.11 -22.06
C TYR A 38 28.80 -32.43 -23.55
N LEU A 39 29.20 -33.66 -23.91
CA LEU A 39 29.34 -34.08 -25.30
C LEU A 39 27.99 -34.27 -26.01
N LYS A 40 26.93 -34.59 -25.26
CA LYS A 40 25.57 -34.77 -25.78
C LYS A 40 24.75 -33.48 -25.81
N LEU A 41 25.22 -32.44 -25.12
CA LEU A 41 24.52 -31.16 -25.00
C LEU A 41 24.70 -30.29 -26.24
N ARG A 42 23.58 -29.77 -26.75
CA ARG A 42 23.52 -28.74 -27.79
C ARG A 42 23.56 -27.35 -27.16
N GLY A 43 24.04 -26.36 -27.93
CA GLY A 43 24.06 -24.95 -27.47
C GLY A 43 25.28 -24.56 -26.62
N LEU A 44 26.32 -25.40 -26.58
CA LEU A 44 27.60 -25.09 -25.95
C LEU A 44 28.57 -24.44 -26.95
N ALA A 45 29.25 -23.38 -26.53
CA ALA A 45 30.29 -22.68 -27.30
C ALA A 45 31.64 -22.67 -26.55
N PRO A 46 32.78 -22.34 -27.20
CA PRO A 46 34.03 -22.14 -26.48
C PRO A 46 33.91 -21.05 -25.40
N GLY A 47 34.39 -21.33 -24.19
CA GLY A 47 34.44 -20.36 -23.10
C GLY A 47 35.68 -19.48 -23.18
N TRP A 48 35.55 -18.22 -22.79
CA TRP A 48 36.67 -17.26 -22.80
C TRP A 48 37.34 -17.11 -21.43
N LEU A 49 36.60 -17.27 -20.33
CA LEU A 49 37.12 -17.09 -18.97
C LEU A 49 37.96 -18.30 -18.52
N ILE A 50 37.54 -19.50 -18.91
CA ILE A 50 38.25 -20.76 -18.68
C ILE A 50 38.30 -21.51 -20.03
N PRO A 51 39.40 -21.41 -20.80
CA PRO A 51 39.47 -21.96 -22.15
C PRO A 51 39.25 -23.48 -22.24
N SER A 52 39.55 -24.21 -21.16
CA SER A 52 39.33 -25.66 -21.07
C SER A 52 37.87 -26.07 -20.87
N ARG A 53 36.96 -25.12 -20.61
CA ARG A 53 35.52 -25.36 -20.42
C ARG A 53 34.68 -24.70 -21.51
N ARG A 54 33.63 -25.39 -21.93
CA ARG A 54 32.61 -24.81 -22.81
C ARG A 54 31.70 -23.87 -22.03
N ASN A 55 30.95 -23.04 -22.73
CA ASN A 55 30.01 -22.08 -22.18
C ASN A 55 28.60 -22.36 -22.69
N ASP A 56 27.62 -22.40 -21.79
CA ASP A 56 26.21 -22.55 -22.14
C ASP A 56 25.65 -21.25 -22.71
N VAL A 57 25.45 -21.24 -24.04
CA VAL A 57 24.86 -20.12 -24.78
C VAL A 57 23.48 -20.48 -25.32
N SER A 58 22.79 -21.45 -24.70
CA SER A 58 21.54 -22.00 -25.21
C SER A 58 20.37 -21.00 -25.11
N ASP A 59 20.35 -20.13 -24.09
CA ASP A 59 19.35 -19.04 -23.98
C ASP A 59 19.63 -17.94 -25.04
N ALA A 60 18.69 -17.78 -25.98
CA ALA A 60 18.85 -16.86 -27.10
C ALA A 60 18.94 -15.39 -26.68
N GLN A 61 18.20 -14.98 -25.63
CA GLN A 61 18.19 -13.60 -25.16
C GLN A 61 19.52 -13.23 -24.50
N TRP A 62 20.04 -14.10 -23.64
CA TRP A 62 21.35 -13.95 -23.02
C TRP A 62 22.47 -13.97 -24.05
N ARG A 63 22.45 -14.93 -24.97
CA ARG A 63 23.42 -15.03 -26.07
C ARG A 63 23.48 -13.75 -26.90
N ASN A 64 22.31 -13.21 -27.29
CA ASN A 64 22.23 -11.98 -28.08
C ASN A 64 22.71 -10.75 -27.29
N PHE A 65 22.29 -10.61 -26.02
CA PHE A 65 22.74 -9.50 -25.18
C PHE A 65 24.26 -9.54 -24.97
N ARG A 66 24.80 -10.70 -24.59
CA ARG A 66 26.23 -10.93 -24.37
C ARG A 66 27.06 -10.66 -25.62
N GLY A 67 26.62 -11.14 -26.80
CA GLY A 67 27.33 -10.93 -28.06
C GLY A 67 27.38 -9.46 -28.50
N ASN A 68 26.32 -8.69 -28.21
CA ASN A 68 26.24 -7.27 -28.57
C ASN A 68 26.74 -6.33 -27.47
N LEU A 69 27.12 -6.85 -26.30
CA LEU A 69 27.52 -6.06 -25.13
C LEU A 69 28.66 -5.06 -25.43
N PRO A 70 29.72 -5.40 -26.18
CA PRO A 70 30.78 -4.44 -26.50
C PRO A 70 30.28 -3.27 -27.35
N ILE A 71 29.52 -3.55 -28.41
CA ILE A 71 28.96 -2.54 -29.31
C ILE A 71 27.98 -1.65 -28.53
N LEU A 72 27.10 -2.26 -27.73
CA LEU A 72 26.13 -1.56 -26.91
C LEU A 72 26.80 -0.67 -25.86
N SER A 73 27.89 -1.13 -25.25
CA SER A 73 28.67 -0.35 -24.27
C SER A 73 29.38 0.81 -24.94
N PHE A 74 29.94 0.61 -26.13
CA PHE A 74 30.56 1.67 -26.91
C PHE A 74 29.55 2.74 -27.33
N VAL A 75 28.40 2.34 -27.89
CA VAL A 75 27.35 3.26 -28.32
C VAL A 75 26.82 4.08 -27.14
N PHE A 76 26.54 3.45 -25.99
CA PHE A 76 26.09 4.19 -24.81
C PHE A 76 27.20 5.04 -24.19
N ALA A 77 28.46 4.63 -24.23
CA ALA A 77 29.58 5.48 -23.82
C ALA A 77 29.65 6.76 -24.67
N VAL A 78 29.59 6.63 -26.00
CA VAL A 78 29.58 7.77 -26.93
C VAL A 78 28.37 8.66 -26.67
N PHE A 79 27.17 8.07 -26.55
CA PHE A 79 25.93 8.78 -26.21
C PHE A 79 26.10 9.60 -24.92
N THR A 80 26.62 8.99 -23.85
CA THR A 80 26.85 9.61 -22.55
C THR A 80 27.88 10.73 -22.63
N VAL A 81 29.01 10.51 -23.31
CA VAL A 81 30.08 11.51 -23.46
C VAL A 81 29.56 12.74 -24.20
N ILE A 82 28.86 12.56 -25.32
CA ILE A 82 28.28 13.67 -26.08
C ILE A 82 27.21 14.38 -25.25
N ALA A 83 26.31 13.64 -24.60
CA ALA A 83 25.22 14.19 -23.80
C ALA A 83 25.72 15.01 -22.60
N ASN A 84 26.58 14.42 -21.77
CA ASN A 84 27.09 15.07 -20.56
C ASN A 84 28.13 16.15 -20.89
N GLY A 85 28.96 15.93 -21.91
CA GLY A 85 29.90 16.92 -22.43
C GLY A 85 29.17 18.17 -22.93
N SER A 86 28.17 18.01 -23.79
CA SER A 86 27.37 19.13 -24.30
C SER A 86 26.60 19.85 -23.19
N ARG A 87 26.06 19.09 -22.21
CA ARG A 87 25.40 19.68 -21.03
C ARG A 87 26.37 20.58 -20.25
N SER A 88 27.60 20.13 -20.03
CA SER A 88 28.62 20.87 -19.29
C SER A 88 29.14 22.08 -20.07
N LEU A 89 29.52 21.87 -21.34
CA LEU A 89 30.12 22.89 -22.21
C LEU A 89 29.15 24.01 -22.55
N PHE A 90 27.91 23.69 -22.91
CA PHE A 90 26.92 24.67 -23.38
C PHE A 90 25.85 25.03 -22.33
N LYS A 91 25.97 24.51 -21.10
CA LYS A 91 25.00 24.72 -20.00
C LYS A 91 23.55 24.47 -20.44
N LEU A 92 23.33 23.43 -21.26
CA LEU A 92 22.03 23.12 -21.84
C LEU A 92 21.00 22.82 -20.74
N LYS A 93 19.89 23.58 -20.76
CA LYS A 93 18.69 23.34 -19.94
C LYS A 93 17.80 22.26 -20.56
N ALA A 94 16.66 21.95 -19.92
CA ALA A 94 15.70 20.94 -20.36
C ALA A 94 15.41 20.90 -21.87
N LYS A 95 15.10 22.03 -22.52
CA LYS A 95 14.78 22.09 -23.95
C LYS A 95 15.97 21.69 -24.84
N GLY A 96 17.16 22.22 -24.55
CA GLY A 96 18.38 21.87 -25.29
C GLY A 96 18.76 20.41 -25.11
N MET A 97 18.66 19.90 -23.87
CA MET A 97 18.89 18.48 -23.58
C MET A 97 17.89 17.58 -24.29
N THR A 98 16.62 17.98 -24.37
CA THR A 98 15.57 17.23 -25.09
C THR A 98 15.92 17.07 -26.56
N ILE A 99 16.32 18.15 -27.23
CA ILE A 99 16.68 18.12 -28.66
C ILE A 99 17.91 17.23 -28.86
N LEU A 100 18.94 17.40 -28.04
CA LEU A 100 20.17 16.60 -28.14
C LEU A 100 19.89 15.11 -27.93
N TRP A 101 19.16 14.75 -26.88
CA TRP A 101 18.86 13.35 -26.57
C TRP A 101 17.93 12.72 -27.61
N LEU A 102 16.95 13.49 -28.12
CA LEU A 102 16.09 13.04 -29.21
C LEU A 102 16.92 12.76 -30.47
N PHE A 103 17.81 13.68 -30.86
CA PHE A 103 18.68 13.50 -32.02
C PHE A 103 19.55 12.25 -31.87
N LEU A 104 20.30 12.12 -30.77
CA LEU A 104 21.15 10.96 -30.53
C LEU A 104 20.34 9.65 -30.48
N SER A 105 19.14 9.69 -29.90
CA SER A 105 18.27 8.51 -29.85
C SER A 105 17.70 8.15 -31.22
N LEU A 106 17.37 9.13 -32.07
CA LEU A 106 16.92 8.87 -33.44
C LEU A 106 18.02 8.27 -34.30
N VAL A 107 19.27 8.75 -34.19
CA VAL A 107 20.43 8.11 -34.85
C VAL A 107 20.55 6.64 -34.43
N TYR A 108 20.42 6.38 -33.13
CA TYR A 108 20.43 5.02 -32.59
C TYR A 108 19.26 4.16 -33.11
N LEU A 109 18.05 4.71 -33.16
CA LEU A 109 16.87 4.00 -33.66
C LEU A 109 16.96 3.73 -35.17
N THR A 110 17.49 4.67 -35.96
CA THR A 110 17.71 4.49 -37.40
C THR A 110 18.73 3.38 -37.64
N TYR A 111 19.78 3.27 -36.82
CA TYR A 111 20.68 2.12 -36.88
C TYR A 111 19.94 0.80 -36.55
N LEU A 112 19.13 0.79 -35.49
CA LEU A 112 18.44 -0.42 -35.05
C LEU A 112 17.33 -0.88 -36.00
N HIS A 113 16.58 0.04 -36.60
CA HIS A 113 15.33 -0.26 -37.29
C HIS A 113 15.29 0.23 -38.74
N GLY A 114 16.26 1.03 -39.19
CA GLY A 114 16.32 1.56 -40.55
C GLY A 114 15.09 2.40 -40.89
N ALA A 115 14.50 2.18 -42.06
CA ALA A 115 13.30 2.88 -42.51
C ALA A 115 12.08 2.65 -41.60
N CYS A 116 12.01 1.51 -40.88
CA CYS A 116 10.88 1.20 -40.01
C CYS A 116 10.71 2.15 -38.81
N VAL A 117 11.68 3.01 -38.52
CA VAL A 117 11.51 4.11 -37.54
C VAL A 117 10.29 4.98 -37.88
N ILE A 118 9.96 5.12 -39.17
CA ILE A 118 8.78 5.85 -39.63
C ILE A 118 7.50 5.31 -38.98
N TYR A 119 7.33 3.99 -38.85
CA TYR A 119 6.15 3.42 -38.20
C TYR A 119 6.08 3.78 -36.72
N ILE A 120 7.20 3.72 -36.01
CA ILE A 120 7.27 4.09 -34.60
C ILE A 120 6.85 5.55 -34.42
N LEU A 121 7.41 6.45 -35.23
CA LEU A 121 7.14 7.88 -35.15
C LEU A 121 5.71 8.22 -35.57
N SER A 122 5.16 7.57 -36.60
CA SER A 122 3.78 7.79 -37.05
C SER A 122 2.77 7.37 -35.99
N ILE A 123 2.93 6.17 -35.39
CA ILE A 123 2.02 5.70 -34.34
C ILE A 123 2.15 6.58 -33.08
N ALA A 124 3.38 6.96 -32.70
CA ALA A 124 3.62 7.89 -31.60
C ALA A 124 2.96 9.26 -31.85
N THR A 125 3.04 9.78 -33.08
CA THR A 125 2.41 11.05 -33.46
C THR A 125 0.89 10.96 -33.36
N ALA A 126 0.29 9.89 -33.89
CA ALA A 126 -1.15 9.66 -33.77
C ALA A 126 -1.59 9.55 -32.30
N ASN A 127 -0.81 8.86 -31.46
CA ASN A 127 -1.07 8.78 -30.03
C ASN A 127 -0.99 10.16 -29.36
N PHE A 128 0.03 10.96 -29.67
CA PHE A 128 0.19 12.31 -29.13
C PHE A 128 -1.01 13.20 -29.47
N LEU A 129 -1.46 13.19 -30.73
CA LEU A 129 -2.64 13.93 -31.17
C LEU A 129 -3.90 13.46 -30.43
N LEU A 130 -4.09 12.15 -30.28
CA LEU A 130 -5.19 11.57 -29.50
C LEU A 130 -5.18 12.09 -28.05
N VAL A 131 -4.01 12.10 -27.40
CA VAL A 131 -3.87 12.62 -26.04
C VAL A 131 -4.21 14.11 -25.99
N LYS A 132 -3.62 14.94 -26.86
CA LYS A 132 -3.85 16.40 -26.84
C LYS A 132 -5.31 16.77 -27.09
N VAL A 133 -6.02 16.04 -27.95
CA VAL A 133 -7.44 16.32 -28.28
C VAL A 133 -8.39 15.82 -27.19
N PHE A 134 -8.16 14.61 -26.66
CA PHE A 134 -9.16 13.92 -25.84
C PHE A 134 -8.83 13.88 -24.35
N ALA A 135 -7.63 14.29 -23.89
CA ALA A 135 -7.23 14.16 -22.49
C ALA A 135 -8.15 14.84 -21.47
N ARG A 136 -9.02 15.79 -21.84
CA ARG A 136 -10.00 16.37 -20.88
C ARG A 136 -11.33 15.60 -20.81
N LYS A 137 -11.52 14.56 -21.63
CA LYS A 137 -12.77 13.81 -21.71
C LYS A 137 -12.79 12.64 -20.72
N LYS A 138 -13.94 12.36 -20.11
CA LYS A 138 -14.11 11.26 -19.14
C LYS A 138 -13.81 9.86 -19.71
N PHE A 139 -14.05 9.66 -21.01
CA PHE A 139 -13.80 8.38 -21.69
C PHE A 139 -12.38 8.25 -22.26
N PHE A 140 -11.50 9.23 -22.02
CA PHE A 140 -10.12 9.22 -22.48
C PHE A 140 -9.33 7.96 -22.07
N PRO A 141 -9.41 7.47 -20.81
CA PRO A 141 -8.73 6.23 -20.41
C PRO A 141 -9.07 5.04 -21.31
N PHE A 142 -10.34 4.91 -21.72
CA PHE A 142 -10.75 3.84 -22.64
C PHE A 142 -10.13 4.02 -24.02
N MET A 143 -10.13 5.24 -24.58
CA MET A 143 -9.55 5.51 -25.89
C MET A 143 -8.06 5.24 -25.95
N VAL A 144 -7.29 5.71 -24.95
CA VAL A 144 -5.83 5.53 -24.94
C VAL A 144 -5.49 4.05 -24.82
N TRP A 145 -6.20 3.28 -24.00
CA TRP A 145 -6.02 1.83 -23.90
C TRP A 145 -6.42 1.11 -25.18
N ALA A 146 -7.58 1.42 -25.76
CA ALA A 146 -8.04 0.80 -27.00
C ALA A 146 -7.06 1.03 -28.15
N PHE A 147 -6.57 2.26 -28.33
CA PHE A 147 -5.57 2.60 -29.33
C PHE A 147 -4.27 1.80 -29.13
N ASN A 148 -3.76 1.77 -27.91
CA ASN A 148 -2.48 1.13 -27.60
C ASN A 148 -2.56 -0.40 -27.71
N LEU A 149 -3.66 -1.01 -27.26
CA LEU A 149 -3.90 -2.44 -27.40
C LEU A 149 -4.10 -2.85 -28.87
N PHE A 150 -4.80 -2.02 -29.66
CA PHE A 150 -4.95 -2.24 -31.10
C PHE A 150 -3.59 -2.32 -31.79
N PHE A 151 -2.72 -1.32 -31.61
CA PHE A 151 -1.39 -1.35 -32.22
C PHE A 151 -0.49 -2.44 -31.65
N LEU A 152 -0.58 -2.75 -30.35
CA LEU A 152 0.14 -3.88 -29.76
C LEU A 152 -0.23 -5.21 -30.44
N LEU A 153 -1.53 -5.44 -30.67
CA LEU A 153 -2.02 -6.64 -31.34
C LEU A 153 -1.71 -6.66 -32.84
N CYS A 154 -1.96 -5.56 -33.56
CA CYS A 154 -1.65 -5.47 -34.99
C CYS A 154 -0.16 -5.66 -35.26
N ASN A 155 0.71 -4.99 -34.51
CA ASN A 155 2.16 -5.16 -34.63
C ASN A 155 2.60 -6.61 -34.42
N ARG A 156 1.89 -7.35 -33.58
CA ARG A 156 2.16 -8.78 -33.36
C ARG A 156 1.61 -9.64 -34.48
N ILE A 157 0.35 -9.45 -34.87
CA ILE A 157 -0.34 -10.25 -35.91
C ILE A 157 0.37 -10.14 -37.27
N TYR A 158 0.82 -8.94 -37.63
CA TYR A 158 1.49 -8.69 -38.91
C TYR A 158 3.01 -8.82 -38.84
N GLU A 159 3.58 -9.08 -37.65
CA GLU A 159 5.03 -9.08 -37.39
C GLU A 159 5.74 -7.79 -37.88
N GLY A 160 5.08 -6.66 -37.67
CA GLY A 160 5.42 -5.37 -38.28
C GLY A 160 4.66 -5.10 -39.57
N TYR A 161 5.04 -4.07 -40.31
CA TYR A 161 4.36 -3.65 -41.53
C TYR A 161 5.33 -3.61 -42.71
N SER A 162 4.83 -3.85 -43.92
CA SER A 162 5.58 -3.66 -45.17
C SER A 162 5.29 -2.29 -45.75
N PHE A 163 6.29 -1.66 -46.34
CA PHE A 163 6.11 -0.39 -47.05
C PHE A 163 5.35 -0.55 -48.36
N SER A 164 5.35 -1.75 -48.96
CA SER A 164 4.51 -2.10 -50.11
C SER A 164 3.00 -1.87 -49.91
N ILE A 165 2.51 -1.84 -48.66
CA ILE A 165 1.11 -1.55 -48.32
C ILE A 165 0.69 -0.14 -48.80
N PHE A 166 1.64 0.80 -48.91
CA PHE A 166 1.39 2.17 -49.39
C PHE A 166 1.55 2.33 -50.90
N GLY A 167 1.86 1.24 -51.61
CA GLY A 167 2.05 1.18 -53.06
C GLY A 167 3.47 0.78 -53.47
N PRO A 168 3.67 0.35 -54.74
CA PRO A 168 4.96 -0.15 -55.24
C PRO A 168 6.11 0.85 -55.10
N GLN A 169 5.83 2.15 -55.16
CA GLN A 169 6.84 3.21 -55.04
C GLN A 169 7.55 3.27 -53.68
N PHE A 170 7.00 2.67 -52.62
CA PHE A 170 7.63 2.63 -51.29
C PHE A 170 8.27 1.28 -50.97
N GLU A 171 8.11 0.26 -51.82
CA GLU A 171 8.62 -1.10 -51.59
C GLU A 171 10.15 -1.12 -51.41
N TYR A 172 10.89 -0.23 -52.07
CA TYR A 172 12.35 -0.14 -51.92
C TYR A 172 12.79 0.10 -50.46
N LEU A 173 11.95 0.73 -49.63
CA LEU A 173 12.24 0.98 -48.21
C LEU A 173 12.23 -0.31 -47.38
N ASP A 174 11.55 -1.37 -47.83
CA ASP A 174 11.59 -2.67 -47.18
C ASP A 174 12.99 -3.31 -47.21
N ASN A 175 13.86 -2.90 -48.15
CA ASN A 175 15.27 -3.30 -48.19
C ASN A 175 16.14 -2.59 -47.14
N PHE A 176 15.65 -1.50 -46.54
CA PHE A 176 16.36 -0.72 -45.53
C PHE A 176 15.82 -1.00 -44.12
N ARG A 177 15.51 -2.27 -43.81
CA ARG A 177 15.14 -2.70 -42.45
C ARG A 177 16.41 -2.82 -41.59
N GLY A 178 16.35 -2.30 -40.36
CA GLY A 178 17.49 -2.35 -39.45
C GLY A 178 17.72 -3.72 -38.80
N THR A 179 18.77 -3.80 -37.98
CA THR A 179 19.24 -5.06 -37.36
C THR A 179 18.26 -5.70 -36.37
N PHE A 180 17.31 -4.92 -35.83
CA PHE A 180 16.40 -5.35 -34.78
C PHE A 180 14.94 -5.15 -35.18
N ARG A 181 14.09 -6.12 -34.84
CA ARG A 181 12.65 -6.08 -35.13
C ARG A 181 11.98 -4.98 -34.32
N TRP A 182 11.56 -3.91 -35.01
CA TRP A 182 10.99 -2.71 -34.39
C TRP A 182 9.73 -3.01 -33.58
N HIS A 183 8.88 -3.91 -34.07
CA HIS A 183 7.60 -4.25 -33.45
C HIS A 183 7.76 -4.91 -32.07
N ILE A 184 8.91 -5.56 -31.78
CA ILE A 184 9.21 -6.13 -30.45
C ILE A 184 9.58 -5.02 -29.48
N CYS A 185 10.48 -4.11 -29.88
CA CYS A 185 10.89 -2.97 -29.06
C CYS A 185 9.75 -1.99 -28.83
N PHE A 186 8.81 -1.90 -29.77
CA PHE A 186 7.64 -1.06 -29.68
C PHE A 186 6.75 -1.38 -28.47
N ASN A 187 6.79 -2.60 -27.93
CA ASN A 187 6.05 -2.95 -26.72
C ASN A 187 6.42 -2.03 -25.54
N PHE A 188 7.69 -1.62 -25.40
CA PHE A 188 8.10 -0.64 -24.39
C PHE A 188 7.59 0.76 -24.71
N VAL A 189 7.56 1.13 -25.99
CA VAL A 189 7.00 2.42 -26.45
C VAL A 189 5.53 2.51 -26.09
N VAL A 190 4.75 1.43 -26.25
CA VAL A 190 3.33 1.36 -25.82
C VAL A 190 3.15 1.70 -24.35
N LEU A 191 3.97 1.12 -23.46
CA LEU A 191 3.89 1.42 -22.03
C LEU A 191 4.15 2.90 -21.74
N ARG A 192 5.10 3.50 -22.45
CA ARG A 192 5.44 4.93 -22.33
C ARG A 192 4.35 5.84 -22.90
N MET A 193 3.74 5.47 -24.03
CA MET A 193 2.60 6.20 -24.61
C MET A 193 1.43 6.25 -23.63
N ILE A 194 1.10 5.11 -22.99
CA ILE A 194 0.09 5.04 -21.94
C ILE A 194 0.49 5.90 -20.73
N SER A 195 1.76 5.82 -20.28
CA SER A 195 2.26 6.65 -19.17
C SER A 195 2.11 8.15 -19.45
N PHE A 196 2.51 8.61 -20.64
CA PHE A 196 2.33 10.00 -21.04
C PHE A 196 0.85 10.38 -21.09
N GLY A 197 0.01 9.55 -21.69
CA GLY A 197 -1.43 9.82 -21.80
C GLY A 197 -2.08 10.02 -20.43
N TYR A 198 -1.80 9.15 -19.46
CA TYR A 198 -2.33 9.26 -18.11
C TYR A 198 -1.71 10.40 -17.30
N ASP A 199 -0.38 10.55 -17.32
CA ASP A 199 0.30 11.62 -16.58
C ASP A 199 -0.17 13.01 -17.09
N TYR A 200 -0.39 13.13 -18.41
CA TYR A 200 -0.98 14.33 -19.01
C TYR A 200 -2.45 14.51 -18.60
N HIS A 201 -3.27 13.46 -18.66
CA HIS A 201 -4.68 13.49 -18.25
C HIS A 201 -4.86 13.90 -16.79
N TRP A 202 -4.07 13.33 -15.87
CA TRP A 202 -4.13 13.66 -14.45
C TRP A 202 -3.63 15.05 -14.12
N GLY A 203 -2.60 15.53 -14.82
CA GLY A 203 -2.15 16.91 -14.68
C GLY A 203 -3.19 17.96 -15.13
N GLN A 204 -4.17 17.59 -15.95
CA GLN A 204 -5.30 18.45 -16.30
C GLN A 204 -6.46 18.42 -15.27
N LEU A 205 -6.41 17.50 -14.31
CA LEU A 205 -7.48 17.24 -13.33
C LEU A 205 -7.14 17.73 -11.91
N ASP A 206 -6.13 18.59 -11.75
CA ASP A 206 -5.61 19.09 -10.47
C ASP A 206 -5.43 17.96 -9.43
N SER A 207 -4.56 16.99 -9.74
CA SER A 207 -4.20 15.94 -8.77
C SER A 207 -3.15 16.44 -7.78
N HIS A 208 -3.53 16.63 -6.51
CA HIS A 208 -2.63 17.15 -5.47
C HIS A 208 -1.75 16.05 -4.85
N PHE A 209 -0.60 15.76 -5.45
CA PHE A 209 0.47 15.06 -4.74
C PHE A 209 1.07 15.99 -3.69
N ASP A 210 0.67 15.80 -2.45
CA ASP A 210 1.30 16.57 -1.40
C ASP A 210 2.76 16.08 -1.27
N LEU A 211 3.71 17.00 -1.25
CA LEU A 211 5.14 16.69 -1.23
C LEU A 211 5.61 16.44 0.22
N GLU A 212 5.02 17.12 1.18
CA GLU A 212 5.54 17.23 2.54
C GLU A 212 5.40 15.92 3.36
N LYS A 213 4.21 15.29 3.42
CA LYS A 213 4.07 13.93 4.04
C LYS A 213 4.90 12.86 3.32
N HIS A 214 5.26 13.05 2.05
CA HIS A 214 6.14 12.10 1.39
C HIS A 214 7.56 12.28 1.94
N VAL A 215 8.05 13.53 2.00
CA VAL A 215 9.35 13.87 2.56
C VAL A 215 9.48 13.37 4.01
N THR A 216 8.45 13.51 4.85
CA THR A 216 8.49 13.04 6.26
C THR A 216 8.46 11.52 6.44
N ARG A 217 8.11 10.74 5.41
CA ARG A 217 8.03 9.28 5.45
C ARG A 217 9.15 8.59 4.69
N CYS A 218 9.70 9.26 3.68
CA CYS A 218 10.76 8.74 2.85
C CYS A 218 12.12 9.10 3.45
N SER A 219 12.89 8.10 3.90
CA SER A 219 14.23 8.29 4.45
C SER A 219 15.16 9.02 3.47
N LEU A 220 15.02 8.78 2.17
CA LEU A 220 15.79 9.47 1.12
C LEU A 220 15.44 10.96 1.06
N CYS A 221 14.14 11.28 1.08
CA CYS A 221 13.69 12.67 1.01
C CYS A 221 14.02 13.46 2.27
N LYS A 222 14.08 12.81 3.44
CA LYS A 222 14.60 13.44 4.69
C LYS A 222 16.05 13.89 4.58
N LEU A 223 16.86 13.21 3.77
CA LEU A 223 18.26 13.54 3.52
C LEU A 223 18.43 14.63 2.44
N GLY A 224 17.34 15.30 2.04
CA GLY A 224 17.35 16.34 1.00
C GLY A 224 17.44 15.80 -0.43
N LYS A 225 17.37 14.47 -0.65
CA LYS A 225 17.41 13.85 -1.98
C LYS A 225 16.00 13.70 -2.56
N THR A 226 15.83 13.89 -3.87
CA THR A 226 14.50 13.77 -4.49
C THR A 226 14.25 12.33 -4.95
N CYS A 227 13.41 11.58 -4.22
CA CYS A 227 13.14 10.19 -4.59
C CYS A 227 12.23 10.07 -5.84
N TYR A 228 12.24 8.88 -6.45
CA TYR A 228 11.45 8.57 -7.65
C TYR A 228 9.95 8.92 -7.56
N VAL A 229 9.29 8.69 -6.41
CA VAL A 229 7.85 8.98 -6.28
C VAL A 229 7.58 10.48 -6.40
N VAL A 230 8.41 11.31 -5.75
CA VAL A 230 8.33 12.77 -5.88
C VAL A 230 8.50 13.21 -7.32
N ARG A 231 9.44 12.59 -8.05
CA ARG A 231 9.67 12.87 -9.47
C ARG A 231 8.48 12.47 -10.34
N GLN A 232 7.88 11.31 -10.06
CA GLN A 232 6.72 10.78 -10.77
C GLN A 232 5.48 11.65 -10.59
N GLU A 233 5.34 12.29 -9.44
CA GLU A 233 4.17 13.10 -9.10
C GLU A 233 4.41 14.60 -9.31
N LYS A 234 5.58 14.98 -9.81
CA LYS A 234 5.88 16.37 -10.15
C LYS A 234 4.97 16.79 -11.30
N ASP A 235 4.24 17.88 -11.09
CA ASP A 235 3.40 18.45 -12.12
C ASP A 235 4.26 19.11 -13.21
N ILE A 236 4.16 18.57 -14.42
CA ILE A 236 4.85 19.03 -15.63
C ILE A 236 3.80 19.36 -16.71
N ALA A 237 2.50 19.23 -16.41
CA ALA A 237 1.42 19.16 -17.38
C ALA A 237 0.85 20.51 -17.81
N SER A 238 1.67 21.57 -17.86
CA SER A 238 1.27 22.78 -18.59
C SER A 238 1.36 22.54 -20.10
N ASP A 239 0.40 23.07 -20.88
CA ASP A 239 0.37 22.94 -22.35
C ASP A 239 1.69 23.40 -23.01
N SER A 240 2.38 24.36 -22.38
CA SER A 240 3.69 24.90 -22.80
C SER A 240 4.90 24.02 -22.45
N SER A 241 4.78 23.12 -21.46
CA SER A 241 5.88 22.26 -20.97
C SER A 241 5.87 20.88 -21.63
N CYS A 242 4.70 20.35 -21.97
CA CYS A 242 4.54 19.06 -22.65
C CYS A 242 4.65 19.16 -24.19
N SER A 243 5.83 19.57 -24.67
CA SER A 243 6.11 19.65 -26.12
C SER A 243 6.18 18.27 -26.79
N PHE A 244 5.88 18.22 -28.09
CA PHE A 244 5.99 17.00 -28.90
C PHE A 244 7.41 16.42 -28.90
N SER A 245 8.44 17.27 -28.95
CA SER A 245 9.85 16.85 -28.89
C SER A 245 10.19 16.18 -27.56
N LEU A 246 9.66 16.67 -26.43
CA LEU A 246 9.86 16.05 -25.12
C LEU A 246 9.17 14.69 -25.04
N TYR A 247 7.94 14.60 -25.55
CA TYR A 247 7.22 13.33 -25.66
C TYR A 247 8.01 12.30 -26.48
N LEU A 248 8.45 12.65 -27.69
CA LEU A 248 9.25 11.76 -28.52
C LEU A 248 10.56 11.37 -27.83
N CYS A 249 11.27 12.34 -27.25
CA CYS A 249 12.51 12.07 -26.51
C CYS A 249 12.30 11.04 -25.40
N TYR A 250 11.20 11.13 -24.65
CA TYR A 250 10.84 10.16 -23.62
C TYR A 250 10.56 8.77 -24.21
N LEU A 251 9.79 8.69 -25.30
CA LEU A 251 9.48 7.42 -25.95
C LEU A 251 10.74 6.71 -26.45
N VAL A 252 11.63 7.44 -27.13
CA VAL A 252 12.77 6.85 -27.85
C VAL A 252 14.09 6.89 -27.08
N TYR A 253 14.13 7.37 -25.84
CA TYR A 253 15.35 7.50 -25.04
C TYR A 253 16.21 6.23 -25.06
N ALA A 254 17.34 6.30 -25.77
CA ALA A 254 18.12 5.13 -26.18
C ALA A 254 18.53 4.20 -25.03
N PRO A 255 19.05 4.69 -23.88
CA PRO A 255 19.46 3.82 -22.76
C PRO A 255 18.35 2.97 -22.15
N LEU A 256 17.07 3.31 -22.38
CA LEU A 256 15.95 2.54 -21.84
C LEU A 256 15.02 2.04 -22.96
N TYR A 257 15.40 2.16 -24.24
CA TYR A 257 14.54 1.85 -25.38
C TYR A 257 14.40 0.34 -25.60
N LEU A 258 15.52 -0.40 -25.61
CA LEU A 258 15.53 -1.85 -25.88
C LEU A 258 15.00 -2.67 -24.69
N ALA A 259 15.35 -2.27 -23.47
CA ALA A 259 14.86 -2.90 -22.25
C ALA A 259 14.80 -1.88 -21.10
N GLY A 260 13.98 -2.21 -20.09
CA GLY A 260 13.74 -1.37 -18.92
C GLY A 260 14.97 -1.16 -18.01
N PRO A 261 14.82 -0.38 -16.92
CA PRO A 261 13.57 -0.23 -16.17
C PRO A 261 12.54 0.74 -16.76
N ILE A 262 11.27 0.51 -16.43
CA ILE A 262 10.16 1.35 -16.88
C ILE A 262 10.07 2.60 -16.00
N ILE A 263 9.97 3.76 -16.64
CA ILE A 263 9.91 5.07 -16.00
C ILE A 263 8.66 5.83 -16.47
N SER A 264 8.00 6.56 -15.57
CA SER A 264 6.86 7.44 -15.91
C SER A 264 7.32 8.71 -16.63
N PHE A 265 6.41 9.37 -17.34
CA PHE A 265 6.75 10.55 -18.12
C PHE A 265 7.23 11.68 -17.22
N ASN A 266 6.50 11.97 -16.14
CA ASN A 266 6.85 13.03 -15.20
C ASN A 266 8.21 12.78 -14.53
N ALA A 267 8.48 11.52 -14.16
CA ALA A 267 9.75 11.16 -13.56
C ALA A 267 10.92 11.33 -14.52
N PHE A 268 10.76 11.04 -15.82
CA PHE A 268 11.77 11.28 -16.83
C PHE A 268 11.98 12.78 -17.09
N ALA A 269 10.90 13.50 -17.39
CA ALA A 269 10.94 14.92 -17.73
C ALA A 269 11.53 15.77 -16.59
N SER A 270 11.23 15.44 -15.33
CA SER A 270 11.76 16.17 -14.16
C SER A 270 13.28 16.16 -14.03
N GLN A 271 13.98 15.19 -14.65
CA GLN A 271 15.43 15.03 -14.53
C GLN A 271 16.22 15.51 -15.77
N LEU A 272 15.54 16.03 -16.79
CA LEU A 272 16.21 16.64 -17.94
C LEU A 272 16.89 17.96 -17.57
N ASP A 273 16.25 18.75 -16.69
CA ASP A 273 16.81 20.02 -16.19
C ASP A 273 17.71 19.80 -14.97
N VAL A 274 17.25 18.98 -14.02
CA VAL A 274 17.96 18.67 -12.78
C VAL A 274 18.25 17.16 -12.72
N PRO A 275 19.47 16.74 -13.10
CA PRO A 275 19.90 15.36 -13.03
C PRO A 275 19.65 14.72 -11.66
N GLN A 276 19.64 13.39 -11.61
CA GLN A 276 19.54 12.65 -10.36
C GLN A 276 20.61 13.11 -9.36
N ASN A 277 20.20 13.34 -8.12
CA ASN A 277 21.09 13.66 -6.98
C ASN A 277 21.00 12.59 -5.88
N THR A 278 20.31 11.50 -6.17
CA THR A 278 20.06 10.41 -5.22
C THR A 278 21.31 9.57 -5.00
N HIS A 279 22.08 9.34 -6.06
CA HIS A 279 23.29 8.54 -6.07
C HIS A 279 24.51 9.41 -6.37
N SER A 280 25.52 9.32 -5.51
CA SER A 280 26.82 9.93 -5.77
C SER A 280 27.53 9.18 -6.92
N VAL A 281 28.55 9.80 -7.51
CA VAL A 281 29.39 9.14 -8.53
C VAL A 281 30.01 7.84 -7.98
N LYS A 282 30.43 7.85 -6.70
CA LYS A 282 30.94 6.66 -5.99
C LYS A 282 29.89 5.55 -5.92
N ASP A 283 28.63 5.90 -5.70
CA ASP A 283 27.53 4.92 -5.64
C ASP A 283 27.23 4.33 -7.01
N VAL A 284 27.25 5.14 -8.07
CA VAL A 284 27.07 4.69 -9.45
C VAL A 284 28.25 3.80 -9.90
N ALA A 285 29.48 4.15 -9.56
CA ALA A 285 30.66 3.32 -9.82
C ALA A 285 30.58 1.97 -9.08
N ARG A 286 30.22 1.98 -7.78
CA ARG A 286 29.95 0.75 -7.00
C ARG A 286 28.82 -0.08 -7.62
N TYR A 287 27.80 0.55 -8.19
CA TYR A 287 26.71 -0.13 -8.89
C TYR A 287 27.21 -0.84 -10.15
N GLY A 288 28.03 -0.17 -10.98
CA GLY A 288 28.67 -0.78 -12.15
C GLY A 288 29.61 -1.93 -11.77
N LEU A 289 30.40 -1.77 -10.70
CA LEU A 289 31.27 -2.84 -10.20
C LEU A 289 30.48 -4.07 -9.73
N ARG A 290 29.36 -3.87 -9.02
CA ARG A 290 28.44 -4.97 -8.64
C ARG A 290 27.83 -5.67 -9.85
N TRP A 291 27.53 -4.93 -10.91
CA TRP A 291 27.08 -5.50 -12.17
C TRP A 291 28.17 -6.36 -12.81
N LEU A 292 29.43 -5.89 -12.85
CA LEU A 292 30.56 -6.65 -13.36
C LEU A 292 30.76 -7.96 -12.59
N PHE A 293 30.72 -7.93 -11.25
CA PHE A 293 30.79 -9.15 -10.44
C PHE A 293 29.63 -10.11 -10.74
N SER A 294 28.41 -9.60 -10.91
CA SER A 294 27.24 -10.42 -11.27
C SER A 294 27.39 -11.01 -12.68
N PHE A 295 28.04 -10.29 -13.61
CA PHE A 295 28.31 -10.74 -14.97
C PHE A 295 29.34 -11.86 -14.97
N LEU A 296 30.46 -11.70 -14.25
CA LEU A 296 31.45 -12.76 -14.06
C LEU A 296 30.84 -14.01 -13.43
N LEU A 297 29.94 -13.83 -12.47
CA LEU A 297 29.19 -14.92 -11.86
C LEU A 297 28.31 -15.66 -12.87
N MET A 298 27.65 -14.95 -13.77
CA MET A 298 26.86 -15.55 -14.85
C MET A 298 27.75 -16.32 -15.83
N GLU A 299 28.90 -15.77 -16.22
CA GLU A 299 29.86 -16.46 -17.10
C GLU A 299 30.40 -17.73 -16.44
N LEU A 300 30.75 -17.69 -15.14
CA LEU A 300 31.13 -18.90 -14.39
C LEU A 300 29.99 -19.91 -14.36
N MET A 301 28.78 -19.50 -13.98
CA MET A 301 27.63 -20.38 -13.88
C MET A 301 27.30 -21.08 -15.21
N THR A 302 27.42 -20.36 -16.33
CA THR A 302 27.21 -20.90 -17.68
C THR A 302 28.35 -21.81 -18.16
N GLN A 303 29.57 -21.67 -17.62
CA GLN A 303 30.68 -22.59 -17.90
C GLN A 303 30.70 -23.85 -17.01
N PHE A 304 30.06 -23.82 -15.84
CA PHE A 304 30.11 -24.93 -14.88
C PHE A 304 28.89 -25.85 -14.89
N PHE A 305 27.69 -25.34 -15.19
CA PHE A 305 26.45 -26.09 -14.90
C PHE A 305 25.54 -26.42 -16.08
N TYR A 306 25.73 -25.76 -17.23
CA TYR A 306 25.01 -26.04 -18.49
C TYR A 306 23.47 -26.20 -18.40
N TYR A 307 22.82 -25.54 -17.44
CA TYR A 307 21.42 -25.78 -17.09
C TYR A 307 20.46 -25.62 -18.28
N ASN A 308 20.65 -24.60 -19.13
CA ASN A 308 19.74 -24.35 -20.27
C ASN A 308 20.02 -25.31 -21.43
N ALA A 309 21.27 -25.73 -21.61
CA ALA A 309 21.65 -26.71 -22.61
C ALA A 309 20.95 -28.07 -22.37
N PHE A 310 20.80 -28.49 -21.10
CA PHE A 310 20.03 -29.69 -20.74
C PHE A 310 18.57 -29.61 -21.20
N VAL A 311 17.95 -28.43 -21.04
CA VAL A 311 16.55 -28.20 -21.43
C VAL A 311 16.39 -28.29 -22.94
N ILE A 312 17.18 -27.50 -23.69
CA ILE A 312 17.07 -27.40 -25.16
C ILE A 312 17.47 -28.71 -25.84
N SER A 313 18.38 -29.48 -25.26
CA SER A 313 18.77 -30.79 -25.80
C SER A 313 17.74 -31.89 -25.52
N GLY A 314 16.74 -31.63 -24.67
CA GLY A 314 15.74 -32.63 -24.27
C GLY A 314 16.26 -33.71 -23.33
N LEU A 315 17.54 -33.65 -22.93
CA LEU A 315 18.19 -34.65 -22.07
C LEU A 315 17.57 -34.73 -20.67
N TRP A 316 16.87 -33.70 -20.22
CA TRP A 316 16.16 -33.70 -18.94
C TRP A 316 15.14 -34.84 -18.79
N ARG A 317 14.67 -35.43 -19.90
CA ARG A 317 13.73 -36.56 -19.91
C ARG A 317 14.36 -37.89 -19.47
N GLU A 318 15.68 -38.00 -19.56
CA GLU A 318 16.44 -39.20 -19.20
C GLU A 318 17.01 -39.13 -17.76
N LEU A 319 16.77 -38.01 -17.07
CA LEU A 319 17.34 -37.74 -15.75
C LEU A 319 16.41 -38.20 -14.62
N SER A 320 17.01 -38.50 -13.47
CA SER A 320 16.24 -38.81 -12.26
C SER A 320 15.44 -37.59 -11.76
N PRO A 321 14.36 -37.79 -10.97
CA PRO A 321 13.57 -36.67 -10.45
C PRO A 321 14.38 -35.62 -9.66
N VAL A 322 15.43 -36.04 -8.94
CA VAL A 322 16.33 -35.13 -8.21
C VAL A 322 17.13 -34.26 -9.17
N GLU A 323 17.66 -34.84 -10.23
CA GLU A 323 18.46 -34.14 -11.23
C GLU A 323 17.59 -33.17 -12.04
N ILE A 324 16.36 -33.58 -12.39
CA ILE A 324 15.36 -32.70 -12.99
C ILE A 324 15.07 -31.50 -12.08
N PHE A 325 14.89 -31.73 -10.77
CA PHE A 325 14.68 -30.65 -9.82
C PHE A 325 15.88 -29.69 -9.76
N ILE A 326 17.11 -30.20 -9.69
CA ILE A 326 18.32 -29.39 -9.59
C ILE A 326 18.54 -28.55 -10.86
N ILE A 327 18.35 -29.15 -12.04
CA ILE A 327 18.41 -28.40 -13.31
C ILE A 327 17.31 -27.37 -13.37
N GLY A 328 16.07 -27.72 -13.04
CA GLY A 328 14.94 -26.80 -13.03
C GLY A 328 15.17 -25.61 -12.09
N TYR A 329 15.67 -25.87 -10.88
CA TYR A 329 16.08 -24.85 -9.94
C TYR A 329 17.23 -23.98 -10.50
N GLY A 330 18.22 -24.59 -11.14
CA GLY A 330 19.31 -23.91 -11.84
C GLY A 330 18.84 -22.98 -12.95
N VAL A 331 17.89 -23.41 -13.79
CA VAL A 331 17.28 -22.60 -14.85
C VAL A 331 16.55 -21.39 -14.27
N LEU A 332 15.82 -21.54 -13.15
CA LEU A 332 15.15 -20.41 -12.50
C LEU A 332 16.13 -19.39 -11.91
N ASN A 333 17.24 -19.86 -11.32
CA ASN A 333 18.30 -18.98 -10.85
C ASN A 333 19.02 -18.28 -12.02
N PHE A 334 19.27 -19.00 -13.11
CA PHE A 334 19.78 -18.41 -14.37
C PHE A 334 18.84 -17.34 -14.89
N MET A 335 17.54 -17.60 -14.94
CA MET A 335 16.54 -16.66 -15.41
C MET A 335 16.53 -15.38 -14.57
N TRP A 336 16.56 -15.51 -13.23
CA TRP A 336 16.65 -14.36 -12.33
C TRP A 336 17.93 -13.54 -12.57
N LEU A 337 19.09 -14.20 -12.64
CA LEU A 337 20.38 -13.53 -12.85
C LEU A 337 20.47 -12.86 -14.23
N LYS A 338 19.91 -13.49 -15.26
CA LYS A 338 19.81 -12.93 -16.62
C LYS A 338 19.07 -11.60 -16.61
N PHE A 339 17.85 -11.58 -16.08
CA PHE A 339 17.05 -10.36 -16.04
C PHE A 339 17.63 -9.29 -15.11
N LEU A 340 18.25 -9.69 -13.99
CA LEU A 340 19.03 -8.78 -13.15
C LEU A 340 20.12 -8.08 -13.98
N LEU A 341 20.94 -8.83 -14.71
CA LEU A 341 22.04 -8.27 -15.51
C LEU A 341 21.53 -7.36 -16.62
N LEU A 342 20.54 -7.80 -17.39
CA LEU A 342 19.98 -6.99 -18.48
C LEU A 342 19.45 -5.65 -17.95
N TRP A 343 18.54 -5.66 -16.97
CA TRP A 343 17.93 -4.41 -16.49
C TRP A 343 18.89 -3.51 -15.73
N ARG A 344 19.84 -4.07 -14.97
CA ARG A 344 20.88 -3.28 -14.30
C ARG A 344 21.81 -2.60 -15.29
N TYR A 345 22.11 -3.25 -16.41
CA TYR A 345 22.96 -2.66 -17.46
C TYR A 345 22.32 -1.38 -18.03
N PHE A 346 21.05 -1.45 -18.47
CA PHE A 346 20.35 -0.29 -19.00
C PHE A 346 20.11 0.80 -17.93
N ARG A 347 19.84 0.40 -16.68
CA ARG A 347 19.77 1.34 -15.55
C ARG A 347 21.10 2.01 -15.25
N PHE A 348 22.23 1.30 -15.35
CA PHE A 348 23.54 1.88 -15.13
C PHE A 348 23.78 3.04 -16.10
N TRP A 349 23.57 2.82 -17.40
CA TRP A 349 23.68 3.89 -18.40
C TRP A 349 22.68 5.02 -18.17
N SER A 350 21.45 4.71 -17.74
CA SER A 350 20.48 5.77 -17.38
C SER A 350 21.00 6.62 -16.21
N LEU A 351 21.59 6.00 -15.18
CA LEU A 351 22.13 6.70 -14.01
C LEU A 351 23.34 7.58 -14.36
N VAL A 352 24.25 7.09 -15.21
CA VAL A 352 25.40 7.88 -15.69
C VAL A 352 24.94 9.12 -16.48
N ASN A 353 23.83 9.01 -17.21
CA ASN A 353 23.20 10.14 -17.90
C ASN A 353 22.34 11.04 -16.99
N GLY A 354 22.27 10.72 -15.70
CA GLY A 354 21.55 11.51 -14.71
C GLY A 354 20.05 11.19 -14.60
N ILE A 355 19.58 10.06 -15.13
CA ILE A 355 18.19 9.59 -15.02
C ILE A 355 18.11 8.44 -14.01
N GLU A 356 17.49 8.71 -12.85
CA GLU A 356 17.14 7.70 -11.87
C GLU A 356 15.89 6.94 -12.29
N THR A 357 16.01 5.61 -12.36
CA THR A 357 14.90 4.68 -12.56
C THR A 357 14.78 3.70 -11.39
N VAL A 358 13.61 3.08 -11.25
CA VAL A 358 13.36 2.07 -10.22
C VAL A 358 14.23 0.83 -10.47
N GLU A 359 14.92 0.36 -9.44
CA GLU A 359 15.69 -0.89 -9.47
C GLU A 359 14.77 -2.11 -9.64
N ASN A 360 15.04 -2.93 -10.65
CA ASN A 360 14.39 -4.24 -10.81
C ASN A 360 15.17 -5.33 -10.06
N MET A 361 14.48 -6.41 -9.66
CA MET A 361 15.07 -7.51 -8.89
C MET A 361 15.77 -7.07 -7.57
N PRO A 362 15.15 -6.24 -6.69
CA PRO A 362 15.75 -5.84 -5.43
C PRO A 362 15.86 -7.00 -4.43
N ASN A 363 15.11 -8.09 -4.63
CA ASN A 363 15.23 -9.34 -3.88
C ASN A 363 15.70 -10.48 -4.80
N CYS A 364 16.51 -11.37 -4.22
CA CYS A 364 16.82 -12.66 -4.84
C CYS A 364 15.57 -13.55 -4.91
N ILE A 365 15.45 -14.37 -5.95
CA ILE A 365 14.36 -15.37 -6.09
C ILE A 365 14.29 -16.30 -4.86
N ASN A 366 15.45 -16.65 -4.29
CA ASN A 366 15.58 -17.48 -3.09
C ASN A 366 15.27 -16.72 -1.79
N ASN A 367 14.90 -15.43 -1.86
CA ASN A 367 14.50 -14.61 -0.72
C ASN A 367 13.06 -14.12 -0.86
N CYS A 368 12.21 -14.93 -1.49
CA CYS A 368 10.80 -14.67 -1.74
C CYS A 368 9.93 -15.87 -1.35
N TYR A 369 9.28 -15.81 -0.18
CA TYR A 369 8.38 -16.88 0.31
C TYR A 369 6.89 -16.63 0.03
N SER A 370 6.53 -15.53 -0.66
CA SER A 370 5.14 -15.19 -0.97
C SER A 370 5.03 -14.67 -2.41
N LEU A 371 3.98 -15.06 -3.13
CA LEU A 371 3.73 -14.67 -4.52
C LEU A 371 3.60 -13.14 -4.63
N GLU A 372 2.93 -12.52 -3.66
CA GLU A 372 2.78 -11.06 -3.65
C GLU A 372 4.13 -10.34 -3.59
N THR A 373 5.04 -10.78 -2.71
CA THR A 373 6.37 -10.17 -2.58
C THR A 373 7.23 -10.48 -3.80
N PHE A 374 7.12 -11.70 -4.33
CA PHE A 374 7.80 -12.11 -5.55
C PHE A 374 7.44 -11.17 -6.72
N TRP A 375 6.16 -11.01 -7.04
CA TRP A 375 5.73 -10.16 -8.17
C TRP A 375 6.02 -8.67 -7.95
N LYS A 376 5.93 -8.19 -6.71
CA LYS A 376 6.31 -6.81 -6.36
C LYS A 376 7.79 -6.51 -6.57
N THR A 377 8.65 -7.53 -6.54
CA THR A 377 10.11 -7.35 -6.58
C THR A 377 10.76 -7.85 -7.86
N TRP A 378 10.23 -8.89 -8.52
CA TRP A 378 10.79 -9.43 -9.76
C TRP A 378 11.01 -8.35 -10.83
N HIS A 379 9.93 -7.81 -11.40
CA HIS A 379 9.98 -6.69 -12.34
C HIS A 379 9.43 -5.43 -11.68
N ALA A 380 10.09 -4.96 -10.61
CA ALA A 380 9.57 -3.92 -9.72
C ALA A 380 9.11 -2.63 -10.43
N SER A 381 9.85 -2.16 -11.45
CA SER A 381 9.46 -1.00 -12.25
C SER A 381 8.17 -1.24 -13.03
N PHE A 382 8.01 -2.43 -13.61
CA PHE A 382 6.79 -2.79 -14.35
C PHE A 382 5.63 -3.01 -13.41
N ASN A 383 5.83 -3.67 -12.27
CA ASN A 383 4.80 -3.82 -11.25
C ASN A 383 4.28 -2.45 -10.78
N ARG A 384 5.17 -1.46 -10.56
CA ARG A 384 4.76 -0.09 -10.24
C ARG A 384 3.98 0.57 -11.39
N TRP A 385 4.39 0.34 -12.62
CA TRP A 385 3.68 0.81 -13.80
C TRP A 385 2.28 0.20 -13.91
N LEU A 386 2.15 -1.13 -13.76
CA LEU A 386 0.88 -1.86 -13.76
C LEU A 386 -0.04 -1.37 -12.65
N ILE A 387 0.51 -1.13 -11.46
CA ILE A 387 -0.27 -0.59 -10.35
C ILE A 387 -0.82 0.80 -10.69
N ARG A 388 0.04 1.72 -11.16
CA ARG A 388 -0.34 3.10 -11.44
C ARG A 388 -1.32 3.24 -12.60
N TYR A 389 -1.01 2.64 -13.75
CA TYR A 389 -1.71 2.92 -15.00
C TYR A 389 -2.80 1.90 -15.35
N MET A 390 -2.90 0.77 -14.64
CA MET A 390 -3.93 -0.24 -14.86
C MET A 390 -4.70 -0.59 -13.58
N TYR A 391 -4.03 -1.03 -12.52
CA TYR A 391 -4.70 -1.52 -11.30
C TYR A 391 -5.53 -0.43 -10.60
N ILE A 392 -4.94 0.76 -10.38
CA ILE A 392 -5.62 1.89 -9.71
C ILE A 392 -6.82 2.38 -10.56
N PRO A 393 -6.67 2.68 -11.86
CA PRO A 393 -7.78 3.05 -12.73
C PRO A 393 -8.93 2.02 -12.79
N LEU A 394 -8.64 0.72 -12.63
CA LEU A 394 -9.64 -0.34 -12.59
C LEU A 394 -10.35 -0.49 -11.22
N GLY A 395 -10.20 0.46 -10.31
CA GLY A 395 -10.85 0.46 -8.99
C GLY A 395 -10.00 -0.15 -7.86
N GLY A 396 -8.71 -0.42 -8.13
CA GLY A 396 -7.72 -0.78 -7.12
C GLY A 396 -8.13 -1.97 -6.24
N SER A 397 -7.99 -1.80 -4.92
CA SER A 397 -8.24 -2.85 -3.93
C SER A 397 -9.71 -3.28 -3.83
N ARG A 398 -10.66 -2.48 -4.33
CA ARG A 398 -12.09 -2.84 -4.35
C ARG A 398 -12.38 -3.99 -5.33
N ARG A 399 -11.64 -4.04 -6.46
CA ARG A 399 -11.78 -5.07 -7.51
C ARG A 399 -10.56 -6.00 -7.59
N LYS A 400 -9.87 -6.19 -6.45
CA LYS A 400 -8.57 -6.90 -6.38
C LYS A 400 -8.55 -8.23 -7.15
N PHE A 401 -9.58 -9.07 -7.01
CA PHE A 401 -9.62 -10.38 -7.67
C PHE A 401 -9.73 -10.26 -9.19
N LEU A 402 -10.65 -9.44 -9.70
CA LEU A 402 -10.81 -9.20 -11.14
C LEU A 402 -9.55 -8.54 -11.74
N ASN A 403 -8.97 -7.58 -11.01
CA ASN A 403 -7.80 -6.85 -11.48
C ASN A 403 -6.59 -7.77 -11.67
N VAL A 404 -6.41 -8.80 -10.83
CA VAL A 404 -5.31 -9.78 -11.00
C VAL A 404 -5.41 -10.48 -12.36
N TRP A 405 -6.59 -10.94 -12.76
CA TRP A 405 -6.78 -11.60 -14.06
C TRP A 405 -6.49 -10.67 -15.23
N VAL A 406 -6.98 -9.44 -15.18
CA VAL A 406 -6.73 -8.44 -16.23
C VAL A 406 -5.24 -8.10 -16.30
N VAL A 407 -4.58 -7.88 -15.16
CA VAL A 407 -3.15 -7.55 -15.08
C VAL A 407 -2.30 -8.67 -15.67
N PHE A 408 -2.48 -9.92 -15.23
CA PHE A 408 -1.66 -11.03 -15.72
C PHE A 408 -1.94 -11.37 -17.19
N THR A 409 -3.18 -11.19 -17.66
CA THR A 409 -3.52 -11.34 -19.09
C THR A 409 -2.80 -10.27 -19.91
N PHE A 410 -2.82 -9.01 -19.48
CA PHE A 410 -2.07 -7.95 -20.16
C PHE A 410 -0.57 -8.22 -20.15
N VAL A 411 -0.01 -8.71 -19.03
CA VAL A 411 1.42 -9.09 -18.94
C VAL A 411 1.76 -10.15 -19.98
N ALA A 412 0.92 -11.18 -20.16
CA ALA A 412 1.11 -12.19 -21.19
C ALA A 412 1.07 -11.56 -22.59
N VAL A 413 -0.02 -10.85 -22.93
CA VAL A 413 -0.21 -10.19 -24.24
C VAL A 413 0.92 -9.22 -24.58
N TRP A 414 1.42 -8.48 -23.59
CA TRP A 414 2.51 -7.51 -23.77
C TRP A 414 3.87 -8.18 -23.99
N HIS A 415 4.12 -9.34 -23.37
CA HIS A 415 5.35 -10.08 -23.60
C HIS A 415 5.31 -10.83 -24.93
N ASP A 416 4.31 -11.71 -25.10
CA ASP A 416 4.04 -12.40 -26.35
C ASP A 416 2.64 -13.06 -26.31
N LEU A 417 1.92 -13.05 -27.44
CA LEU A 417 0.63 -13.73 -27.58
C LEU A 417 0.82 -15.20 -27.93
N GLU A 418 1.59 -15.91 -27.09
CA GLU A 418 1.72 -17.35 -27.18
C GLU A 418 0.84 -18.05 -26.14
N TRP A 419 0.19 -19.15 -26.55
CA TRP A 419 -0.62 -19.98 -25.65
C TRP A 419 0.14 -20.39 -24.39
N LYS A 420 1.44 -20.67 -24.49
CA LYS A 420 2.28 -21.03 -23.33
C LYS A 420 2.32 -19.92 -22.27
N LEU A 421 2.41 -18.65 -22.67
CA LEU A 421 2.47 -17.51 -21.75
C LEU A 421 1.11 -17.18 -21.17
N LEU A 422 0.04 -17.32 -21.96
CA LEU A 422 -1.32 -17.12 -21.48
C LEU A 422 -1.71 -18.19 -20.45
N SER A 423 -1.42 -19.46 -20.73
CA SER A 423 -1.61 -20.55 -19.78
C SER A 423 -0.78 -20.35 -18.51
N TRP A 424 0.48 -19.93 -18.63
CA TRP A 424 1.33 -19.58 -17.49
C TRP A 424 0.74 -18.45 -16.63
N ALA A 425 0.20 -17.41 -17.28
CA ALA A 425 -0.38 -16.27 -16.58
C ALA A 425 -1.63 -16.67 -15.79
N TRP A 426 -2.53 -17.45 -16.39
CA TRP A 426 -3.74 -17.92 -15.72
C TRP A 426 -3.46 -18.96 -14.64
N LEU A 427 -2.49 -19.85 -14.85
CA LEU A 427 -2.03 -20.77 -13.81
C LEU A 427 -1.44 -20.01 -12.62
N THR A 428 -0.69 -18.94 -12.88
CA THR A 428 -0.18 -18.05 -11.83
C THR A 428 -1.32 -17.37 -11.07
N CYS A 429 -2.38 -16.90 -11.77
CA CYS A 429 -3.57 -16.35 -11.12
C CYS A 429 -4.21 -17.38 -10.18
N LEU A 430 -4.39 -18.63 -10.64
CA LEU A 430 -4.96 -19.70 -9.84
C LEU A 430 -4.16 -19.96 -8.55
N PHE A 431 -2.83 -19.98 -8.63
CA PHE A 431 -1.97 -20.14 -7.45
C PHE A 431 -1.95 -18.92 -6.53
N PHE A 432 -2.17 -17.72 -7.06
CA PHE A 432 -2.18 -16.50 -6.26
C PHE A 432 -3.45 -16.32 -5.43
N MET A 433 -4.58 -16.85 -5.89
CA MET A 433 -5.89 -16.74 -5.22
C MET A 433 -5.90 -17.30 -3.78
N PRO A 434 -5.45 -18.55 -3.51
CA PRO A 434 -5.40 -19.09 -2.15
C PRO A 434 -4.54 -18.25 -1.20
N GLU A 435 -3.36 -17.79 -1.64
CA GLU A 435 -2.49 -16.95 -0.81
C GLU A 435 -3.21 -15.65 -0.42
N MET A 436 -3.95 -15.04 -1.34
CA MET A 436 -4.70 -13.82 -1.06
C MET A 436 -5.85 -14.05 -0.08
N LEU A 437 -6.57 -15.18 -0.18
CA LEU A 437 -7.64 -15.55 0.74
C LEU A 437 -7.09 -15.86 2.15
N LEU A 438 -6.03 -16.65 2.24
CA LEU A 438 -5.38 -17.01 3.50
C LEU A 438 -4.75 -15.80 4.21
N LYS A 439 -4.15 -14.86 3.46
CA LYS A 439 -3.68 -13.59 4.03
C LYS A 439 -4.83 -12.72 4.54
N SER A 440 -5.96 -12.70 3.83
CA SER A 440 -7.16 -11.98 4.27
C SER A 440 -7.72 -12.57 5.57
N ALA A 441 -7.79 -13.90 5.67
CA ALA A 441 -8.27 -14.61 6.85
C ALA A 441 -7.30 -14.53 8.05
N SER A 442 -6.00 -14.69 7.82
CA SER A 442 -5.00 -14.72 8.90
C SER A 442 -4.76 -13.36 9.58
N ASN A 443 -5.02 -12.24 8.89
CA ASN A 443 -4.97 -10.91 9.51
C ASN A 443 -6.09 -10.69 10.55
N ALA A 444 -7.12 -11.54 10.57
CA ALA A 444 -8.21 -11.51 11.55
C ALA A 444 -7.89 -12.29 12.85
N ILE A 445 -6.88 -13.17 12.84
CA ILE A 445 -6.57 -14.05 13.97
C ILE A 445 -5.52 -13.39 14.88
N LYS A 446 -5.94 -12.93 16.06
CA LYS A 446 -5.02 -12.48 17.13
C LYS A 446 -4.67 -13.63 18.04
N VAL A 447 -3.43 -14.11 17.97
CA VAL A 447 -2.92 -15.18 18.83
C VAL A 447 -2.22 -14.56 20.05
N GLN A 448 -2.63 -14.95 21.26
CA GLN A 448 -2.12 -14.39 22.53
C GLN A 448 -1.15 -15.31 23.28
N SER A 449 -0.98 -16.57 22.83
CA SER A 449 -0.09 -17.55 23.47
C SER A 449 1.21 -17.74 22.69
N ALA A 450 2.33 -17.95 23.40
CA ALA A 450 3.63 -18.23 22.80
C ALA A 450 3.62 -19.51 21.93
N PHE A 451 2.85 -20.53 22.35
CA PHE A 451 2.64 -21.74 21.56
C PHE A 451 1.85 -21.47 20.27
N GLY A 452 0.84 -20.61 20.34
CA GLY A 452 0.08 -20.23 19.15
C GLY A 452 0.89 -19.35 18.19
N GLU A 453 1.78 -18.48 18.69
CA GLU A 453 2.73 -17.75 17.83
C GLU A 453 3.70 -18.69 17.12
N PHE A 454 4.19 -19.71 17.82
CA PHE A 454 5.00 -20.77 17.23
C PHE A 454 4.22 -21.52 16.13
N LEU A 455 3.02 -22.03 16.45
CA LEU A 455 2.19 -22.75 15.49
C LEU A 455 1.84 -21.89 14.25
N LEU A 456 1.51 -20.61 14.45
CA LEU A 456 1.25 -19.68 13.36
C LEU A 456 2.50 -19.43 12.49
N ARG A 457 3.70 -19.39 13.10
CA ARG A 457 4.97 -19.28 12.37
C ARG A 457 5.24 -20.54 11.53
N GLU A 458 4.96 -21.73 12.07
CA GLU A 458 5.09 -22.99 11.36
C GLU A 458 4.10 -23.12 10.19
N LEU A 459 2.82 -22.78 10.42
CA LEU A 459 1.81 -22.74 9.35
C LEU A 459 2.17 -21.75 8.25
N LYS A 460 2.74 -20.59 8.60
CA LYS A 460 3.26 -19.61 7.62
C LYS A 460 4.46 -20.17 6.84
N ALA A 461 5.34 -20.92 7.49
CA ALA A 461 6.47 -21.54 6.84
C ALA A 461 6.03 -22.63 5.85
N LEU A 462 5.08 -23.49 6.25
CA LEU A 462 4.46 -24.48 5.38
C LEU A 462 3.76 -23.83 4.20
N SER A 463 2.99 -22.77 4.44
CA SER A 463 2.32 -22.00 3.37
C SER A 463 3.33 -21.40 2.39
N GLY A 464 4.46 -20.87 2.89
CA GLY A 464 5.53 -20.37 2.02
C GLY A 464 6.17 -21.46 1.17
N ALA A 465 6.38 -22.66 1.72
CA ALA A 465 6.88 -23.81 0.97
C ALA A 465 5.91 -24.23 -0.16
N VAL A 466 4.60 -24.28 0.13
CA VAL A 466 3.57 -24.53 -0.88
C VAL A 466 3.62 -23.47 -1.99
N THR A 467 3.66 -22.19 -1.61
CA THR A 467 3.77 -21.07 -2.55
C THR A 467 5.00 -21.20 -3.46
N ILE A 468 6.18 -21.48 -2.91
CA ILE A 468 7.42 -21.63 -3.69
C ILE A 468 7.28 -22.82 -4.66
N THR A 469 6.70 -23.93 -4.19
CA THR A 469 6.46 -25.12 -5.02
C THR A 469 5.53 -24.79 -6.19
N CYS A 470 4.41 -24.12 -5.94
CA CYS A 470 3.47 -23.68 -6.98
C CYS A 470 4.13 -22.74 -8.00
N LEU A 471 4.93 -21.77 -7.53
CA LEU A 471 5.65 -20.85 -8.40
C LEU A 471 6.69 -21.57 -9.27
N MET A 472 7.42 -22.53 -8.69
CA MET A 472 8.39 -23.33 -9.42
C MET A 472 7.69 -24.17 -10.49
N MET A 473 6.59 -24.85 -10.14
CA MET A 473 5.79 -25.62 -11.10
C MET A 473 5.25 -24.75 -12.24
N ALA A 474 4.68 -23.57 -11.93
CA ALA A 474 4.17 -22.67 -12.96
C ALA A 474 5.28 -22.24 -13.94
N ASN A 475 6.45 -21.85 -13.43
CA ASN A 475 7.55 -21.39 -14.27
C ASN A 475 8.22 -22.53 -15.05
N LEU A 476 8.35 -23.73 -14.47
CA LEU A 476 8.83 -24.90 -15.21
C LEU A 476 7.87 -25.28 -16.34
N ALA A 477 6.56 -25.27 -16.09
CA ALA A 477 5.55 -25.52 -17.12
C ALA A 477 5.59 -24.47 -18.24
N GLY A 478 5.72 -23.18 -17.89
CA GLY A 478 5.70 -22.08 -18.86
C GLY A 478 6.96 -21.94 -19.72
N TYR A 479 8.15 -22.18 -19.14
CA TYR A 479 9.44 -21.84 -19.78
C TYR A 479 10.35 -23.03 -20.07
N VAL A 480 10.15 -24.19 -19.43
CA VAL A 480 11.07 -25.33 -19.55
C VAL A 480 10.41 -26.51 -20.27
N ILE A 481 9.20 -26.88 -19.86
CA ILE A 481 8.57 -28.15 -20.24
C ILE A 481 7.52 -27.95 -21.35
N GLY A 482 6.80 -26.83 -21.30
CA GLY A 482 5.64 -26.58 -22.16
C GLY A 482 4.40 -27.42 -21.78
N PRO A 483 3.23 -27.17 -22.41
CA PRO A 483 1.98 -27.85 -22.06
C PRO A 483 2.01 -29.36 -22.30
N SER A 484 2.70 -29.82 -23.35
CA SER A 484 2.76 -31.23 -23.77
C SER A 484 3.68 -32.09 -22.90
N GLY A 485 4.68 -31.50 -22.25
CA GLY A 485 5.58 -32.23 -21.34
C GLY A 485 5.09 -32.28 -19.89
N LEU A 486 4.02 -31.54 -19.55
CA LEU A 486 3.56 -31.40 -18.17
C LEU A 486 3.06 -32.73 -17.59
N SER A 487 2.36 -33.56 -18.38
CA SER A 487 1.86 -34.87 -17.94
C SER A 487 3.00 -35.83 -17.60
N LEU A 488 4.04 -35.86 -18.44
CA LEU A 488 5.26 -36.64 -18.22
C LEU A 488 6.02 -36.17 -16.98
N PHE A 489 6.17 -34.85 -16.81
CA PHE A 489 6.82 -34.29 -15.62
C PHE A 489 6.06 -34.64 -14.33
N VAL A 490 4.74 -34.47 -14.34
CA VAL A 490 3.89 -34.78 -13.18
C VAL A 490 3.92 -36.28 -12.88
N SER A 491 3.87 -37.16 -13.90
CA SER A 491 3.95 -38.60 -13.69
C SER A 491 5.30 -39.04 -13.14
N SER A 492 6.41 -38.43 -13.57
CA SER A 492 7.75 -38.68 -13.01
C SER A 492 7.82 -38.36 -11.51
N PHE A 493 7.25 -37.24 -11.06
CA PHE A 493 7.25 -36.87 -9.62
C PHE A 493 6.22 -37.63 -8.79
N LEU A 494 5.15 -38.16 -9.39
CA LEU A 494 4.17 -39.02 -8.73
C LEU A 494 4.55 -40.51 -8.72
N SER A 495 5.67 -40.88 -9.34
CA SER A 495 6.22 -42.23 -9.29
C SER A 495 6.70 -42.61 -7.87
N LYS A 496 6.90 -43.92 -7.63
CA LYS A 496 7.45 -44.42 -6.35
C LYS A 496 8.80 -43.79 -5.98
N GLU A 497 9.62 -43.49 -6.98
CA GLU A 497 10.93 -42.83 -6.79
C GLU A 497 10.81 -41.30 -6.69
N GLY A 498 9.79 -40.71 -7.32
CA GLY A 498 9.54 -39.26 -7.32
C GLY A 498 8.94 -38.71 -6.03
N LEU A 499 8.08 -39.47 -5.34
CA LEU A 499 7.40 -39.02 -4.11
C LEU A 499 8.37 -38.66 -2.97
N PRO A 500 9.40 -39.47 -2.64
CA PRO A 500 10.40 -39.09 -1.65
C PRO A 500 11.16 -37.82 -2.03
N VAL A 501 11.46 -37.63 -3.31
CA VAL A 501 12.12 -36.43 -3.84
C VAL A 501 11.23 -35.21 -3.66
N LEU A 502 9.95 -35.32 -4.00
CA LEU A 502 8.97 -34.24 -3.80
C LEU A 502 8.86 -33.84 -2.32
N GLY A 503 8.85 -34.83 -1.41
CA GLY A 503 8.89 -34.60 0.03
C GLY A 503 10.16 -33.87 0.47
N GLY A 504 11.33 -34.28 -0.02
CA GLY A 504 12.62 -33.63 0.25
C GLY A 504 12.71 -32.20 -0.30
N VAL A 505 12.17 -31.96 -1.50
CA VAL A 505 12.07 -30.62 -2.10
C VAL A 505 11.16 -29.72 -1.26
N PHE A 506 9.97 -30.20 -0.90
CA PHE A 506 9.04 -29.46 -0.06
C PHE A 506 9.65 -29.11 1.30
N PHE A 507 10.33 -30.08 1.94
CA PHE A 507 11.06 -29.86 3.18
C PHE A 507 12.16 -28.80 3.02
N SER A 508 12.91 -28.84 1.93
CA SER A 508 13.94 -27.83 1.62
C SER A 508 13.35 -26.42 1.48
N PHE A 509 12.21 -26.27 0.81
CA PHE A 509 11.52 -24.99 0.70
C PHE A 509 10.92 -24.51 2.02
N TYR A 510 10.47 -25.42 2.87
CA TYR A 510 10.03 -25.12 4.22
C TYR A 510 11.20 -24.60 5.09
N VAL A 511 12.35 -25.28 5.07
CA VAL A 511 13.57 -24.83 5.76
C VAL A 511 14.03 -23.47 5.22
N GLY A 512 14.04 -23.30 3.89
CA GLY A 512 14.35 -22.02 3.24
C GLY A 512 13.42 -20.89 3.65
N THR A 513 12.11 -21.16 3.77
CA THR A 513 11.14 -20.16 4.25
C THR A 513 11.41 -19.75 5.70
N LYS A 514 11.78 -20.71 6.57
CA LYS A 514 12.15 -20.42 7.96
C LYS A 514 13.43 -19.58 8.05
N LEU A 515 14.41 -19.84 7.19
CA LEU A 515 15.60 -19.00 7.06
C LEU A 515 15.23 -17.55 6.73
N MET A 516 14.32 -17.33 5.77
CA MET A 516 13.84 -16.00 5.41
C MET A 516 13.14 -15.28 6.60
N PHE A 517 12.40 -16.01 7.43
CA PHE A 517 11.79 -15.43 8.64
C PHE A 517 12.83 -14.98 9.66
N HIS A 518 13.89 -15.77 9.87
CA HIS A 518 15.01 -15.38 10.74
C HIS A 518 15.77 -14.16 10.21
N ILE A 519 16.04 -14.10 8.90
CA ILE A 519 16.65 -12.93 8.25
C ILE A 519 15.78 -11.69 8.47
N LYS A 520 14.46 -11.82 8.34
CA LYS A 520 13.51 -10.72 8.56
C LYS A 520 13.48 -10.25 10.02
N ASP A 521 13.47 -11.19 10.97
CA ASP A 521 13.49 -10.88 12.40
C ASP A 521 14.77 -10.10 12.77
N LEU A 522 15.93 -10.54 12.28
CA LEU A 522 17.23 -9.88 12.48
C LEU A 522 17.28 -8.46 11.91
N ARG A 523 16.65 -8.22 10.75
CA ARG A 523 16.55 -6.87 10.14
C ARG A 523 15.58 -5.94 10.88
N SER A 524 14.61 -6.48 11.60
CA SER A 524 13.53 -5.71 12.23
C SER A 524 13.88 -5.14 13.63
N GLY A 525 15.02 -5.55 14.21
CA GLY A 525 15.52 -4.98 15.47
C GLY A 525 14.72 -5.33 16.74
N VAL A 526 13.85 -6.34 16.69
CA VAL A 526 12.88 -6.68 17.77
C VAL A 526 13.54 -7.27 19.03
N HIS A 527 14.86 -7.50 19.04
CA HIS A 527 15.60 -7.90 20.24
C HIS A 527 16.83 -7.00 20.46
N ARG A 528 16.63 -5.88 21.17
CA ARG A 528 17.61 -5.38 22.14
C ARG A 528 17.02 -5.59 23.53
N PRO A 529 17.44 -6.61 24.30
CA PRO A 529 17.27 -6.59 25.75
C PRO A 529 18.15 -5.47 26.32
N SER A 530 17.61 -4.74 27.29
CA SER A 530 18.36 -3.89 28.20
C SER A 530 19.38 -4.73 28.98
N SER A 531 20.60 -4.20 29.07
CA SER A 531 21.69 -4.53 30.02
C SER A 531 22.07 -6.01 30.19
N GLU A 532 23.33 -6.31 29.86
CA GLU A 532 24.10 -7.50 30.25
C GLU A 532 23.71 -8.83 29.59
N THR A 533 24.20 -9.06 28.38
CA THR A 533 24.62 -10.38 27.86
C THR A 533 25.51 -10.18 26.62
N PRO A 534 26.57 -10.98 26.44
CA PRO A 534 27.65 -10.65 25.52
C PRO A 534 27.22 -10.78 24.06
N CYS A 535 27.74 -9.86 23.26
CA CYS A 535 27.67 -9.75 21.81
C CYS A 535 27.43 -11.07 21.06
N VAL A 536 26.20 -11.28 20.55
CA VAL A 536 26.01 -12.10 19.35
C VAL A 536 26.52 -11.26 18.19
N SER A 537 27.78 -11.51 17.83
CA SER A 537 28.65 -10.65 17.04
C SER A 537 28.11 -10.31 15.65
N SER A 538 28.56 -9.14 15.17
CA SER A 538 28.52 -8.68 13.78
C SER A 538 28.79 -9.79 12.74
N GLU A 539 29.60 -10.79 13.09
CA GLU A 539 29.95 -11.96 12.27
C GLU A 539 28.76 -12.85 11.89
N MET A 540 27.75 -13.03 12.76
CA MET A 540 26.63 -13.92 12.44
C MET A 540 25.65 -13.29 11.43
N LYS A 541 25.53 -11.95 11.43
CA LYS A 541 24.80 -11.19 10.39
C LYS A 541 25.55 -11.25 9.05
N LYS A 542 26.89 -11.20 9.08
CA LYS A 542 27.74 -11.39 7.89
C LYS A 542 27.62 -12.81 7.36
N LEU A 543 27.63 -13.84 8.21
CA LEU A 543 27.49 -15.25 7.86
C LEU A 543 26.12 -15.55 7.20
N LEU A 544 25.02 -15.01 7.72
CA LEU A 544 23.67 -15.21 7.20
C LEU A 544 23.39 -14.49 5.87
N LEU A 545 23.96 -13.29 5.68
CA LEU A 545 23.88 -12.56 4.41
C LEU A 545 24.85 -13.16 3.38
N SER A 546 26.00 -13.66 3.86
CA SER A 546 26.88 -14.48 3.07
C SER A 546 26.12 -15.71 2.60
N LEU A 547 25.36 -16.45 3.42
CA LEU A 547 24.57 -17.66 3.05
C LEU A 547 23.57 -17.49 1.89
N THR A 548 22.98 -16.29 1.71
CA THR A 548 22.19 -15.96 0.51
C THR A 548 23.02 -15.68 -0.75
N LEU A 549 24.29 -15.35 -0.58
CA LEU A 549 25.33 -15.33 -1.62
C LEU A 549 26.19 -16.61 -1.61
N PHE A 550 26.16 -17.47 -0.59
CA PHE A 550 27.11 -18.57 -0.29
C PHE A 550 26.81 -19.81 -1.10
N GLY A 551 25.57 -19.94 -1.58
CA GLY A 551 25.26 -20.83 -2.69
C GLY A 551 25.95 -20.40 -4.00
N LEU A 552 26.40 -19.14 -4.12
CA LEU A 552 27.13 -18.59 -5.27
C LEU A 552 28.62 -18.29 -4.97
N THR A 553 29.03 -17.99 -3.73
CA THR A 553 30.44 -17.75 -3.35
C THR A 553 31.22 -19.01 -2.98
N LEU A 554 30.58 -20.19 -2.92
CA LEU A 554 31.30 -21.47 -2.99
C LEU A 554 31.78 -21.82 -4.41
N LEU A 555 31.46 -21.01 -5.42
CA LEU A 555 32.23 -20.95 -6.66
C LEU A 555 33.51 -20.13 -6.44
N ILE A 556 34.50 -20.70 -5.74
CA ILE A 556 35.91 -20.22 -5.70
C ILE A 556 36.23 -19.26 -4.54
N LEU A 557 36.98 -19.76 -3.55
CA LEU A 557 37.97 -18.98 -2.78
C LEU A 557 39.29 -19.78 -2.87
N PRO A 558 40.45 -19.11 -3.02
CA PRO A 558 40.97 -18.25 -1.95
C PRO A 558 41.66 -16.97 -2.44
N VAL A 559 41.37 -15.81 -1.83
CA VAL A 559 42.39 -14.77 -1.55
C VAL A 559 42.00 -14.05 -0.27
N ASN A 560 42.86 -14.21 0.76
CA ASN A 560 42.90 -13.35 1.94
C ASN A 560 43.25 -11.92 1.53
N GLY A 561 42.49 -10.92 1.97
CA GLY A 561 42.87 -9.53 1.75
C GLY A 561 41.74 -8.54 2.01
N ILE A 562 41.61 -8.15 3.28
CA ILE A 562 41.30 -6.79 3.73
C ILE A 562 40.29 -6.03 2.86
N MET A 563 39.02 -6.07 3.25
CA MET A 563 38.11 -4.93 3.07
C MET A 563 37.31 -4.77 4.35
N GLU A 564 37.70 -3.79 5.16
CA GLU A 564 36.86 -3.24 6.23
C GLU A 564 35.50 -2.85 5.63
N PHE A 565 34.46 -3.56 6.05
CA PHE A 565 33.08 -3.40 5.60
C PHE A 565 32.29 -2.48 6.56
N ASP A 566 32.88 -1.37 6.97
CA ASP A 566 32.19 -0.27 7.65
C ASP A 566 31.55 0.65 6.59
N GLU A 567 30.42 0.19 6.02
CA GLU A 567 29.39 1.03 5.36
C GLU A 567 28.24 0.21 4.70
N MET A 568 28.05 -1.07 5.06
CA MET A 568 26.88 -1.84 4.61
C MET A 568 25.64 -1.66 5.51
N GLU A 569 25.71 -0.78 6.51
CA GLU A 569 24.55 -0.22 7.22
C GLU A 569 23.82 0.85 6.40
N TRP A 570 24.43 1.42 5.36
CA TRP A 570 23.75 2.36 4.45
C TRP A 570 23.03 1.68 3.29
N PHE A 571 23.59 0.59 2.74
CA PHE A 571 23.04 -0.09 1.56
C PHE A 571 21.99 -1.17 1.85
N THR A 572 21.88 -1.63 3.10
CA THR A 572 20.75 -2.47 3.56
C THR A 572 19.63 -1.67 4.24
N SER A 573 19.82 -0.35 4.40
CA SER A 573 18.73 0.59 4.74
C SER A 573 17.67 0.71 3.63
N PHE A 574 17.96 0.18 2.43
CA PHE A 574 16.97 -0.14 1.40
C PHE A 574 16.21 -1.43 1.71
N ASN A 575 15.77 -1.58 2.95
CA ASN A 575 14.71 -2.52 3.27
C ASN A 575 13.40 -1.85 2.84
N GLY A 576 13.02 -2.04 1.57
CA GLY A 576 11.68 -1.82 1.05
C GLY A 576 10.59 -2.66 1.74
N THR A 577 10.83 -3.14 2.96
CA THR A 577 9.91 -3.94 3.79
C THR A 577 9.35 -3.17 4.99
N LYS A 578 9.49 -1.84 5.04
CA LYS A 578 8.53 -0.96 5.73
C LYS A 578 7.70 -0.07 4.79
N VAL A 579 7.84 -0.22 3.47
CA VAL A 579 7.21 0.66 2.47
C VAL A 579 5.91 0.09 1.88
N PHE A 580 5.59 -1.20 2.06
CA PHE A 580 4.28 -1.73 1.68
C PHE A 580 3.78 -2.77 2.68
N LYS A 581 3.29 -2.30 3.84
CA LYS A 581 2.15 -2.95 4.49
C LYS A 581 0.90 -2.31 3.89
N THR A 582 0.19 -3.12 3.10
CA THR A 582 -1.20 -2.96 2.64
C THR A 582 -1.57 -1.72 1.80
N GLU A 583 -1.74 -1.95 0.48
CA GLU A 583 -2.68 -1.23 -0.39
C GLU A 583 -4.14 -1.59 -0.03
N SER A 584 -4.51 -1.45 1.24
CA SER A 584 -5.91 -1.28 1.65
C SER A 584 -6.33 0.19 1.66
N ASP A 585 -5.40 1.11 1.46
CA ASP A 585 -5.55 2.52 1.87
C ASP A 585 -5.65 3.52 0.70
N VAL A 586 -5.99 3.06 -0.53
CA VAL A 586 -6.26 3.96 -1.69
C VAL A 586 -7.57 4.76 -1.52
N TYR A 587 -8.15 4.79 -0.30
CA TYR A 587 -9.22 5.71 0.09
C TYR A 587 -8.77 6.77 1.13
N SER A 588 -7.47 7.03 1.31
CA SER A 588 -7.00 8.09 2.22
C SER A 588 -5.92 9.00 1.62
N GLU A 589 -6.19 9.63 0.47
CA GLU A 589 -5.46 10.82 0.02
C GLU A 589 -6.12 12.11 0.54
N ALA A 590 -6.21 12.20 1.87
CA ALA A 590 -6.16 13.49 2.52
C ALA A 590 -4.95 13.48 3.48
N LYS A 591 -4.14 14.52 3.35
CA LYS A 591 -2.89 14.68 4.09
C LYS A 591 -3.19 15.50 5.33
N PHE A 592 -3.48 14.75 6.38
CA PHE A 592 -3.91 15.26 7.67
C PHE A 592 -2.71 15.58 8.57
N PRO A 593 -2.72 16.68 9.33
CA PRO A 593 -1.69 16.97 10.32
C PRO A 593 -1.63 15.83 11.34
N MET A 594 -0.43 15.27 11.52
CA MET A 594 -0.18 14.22 12.52
C MET A 594 0.11 14.90 13.86
N VAL A 595 -0.82 14.82 14.79
CA VAL A 595 -0.74 15.53 16.07
C VAL A 595 -0.28 14.57 17.16
N GLY A 596 0.72 14.96 17.94
CA GLY A 596 1.27 14.16 19.04
C GLY A 596 0.31 14.04 20.23
N LEU A 597 0.39 12.93 20.96
CA LEU A 597 -0.35 12.68 22.19
C LEU A 597 0.32 13.42 23.36
N THR A 598 -0.45 14.28 24.03
CA THR A 598 -0.06 14.92 25.30
C THR A 598 -0.80 14.22 26.44
N LEU A 599 -0.06 13.64 27.37
CA LEU A 599 -0.64 13.11 28.61
C LEU A 599 -0.82 14.25 29.62
N ILE A 600 -1.98 14.28 30.29
CA ILE A 600 -2.32 15.31 31.25
C ILE A 600 -1.65 14.97 32.59
N GLN A 601 -0.50 15.56 32.86
CA GLN A 601 0.29 15.24 34.06
C GLN A 601 -0.46 15.61 35.36
N SER A 602 -1.21 16.71 35.35
CA SER A 602 -2.02 17.17 36.49
C SER A 602 -3.23 16.27 36.79
N ALA A 603 -3.55 15.31 35.92
CA ALA A 603 -4.72 14.44 36.07
C ALA A 603 -4.58 13.44 37.22
N ALA A 604 -3.37 12.93 37.48
CA ALA A 604 -3.12 11.98 38.58
C ALA A 604 -3.51 12.55 39.94
N ALA A 605 -3.11 13.80 40.24
CA ALA A 605 -3.44 14.48 41.50
C ALA A 605 -4.95 14.66 41.71
N LYS A 606 -5.73 14.66 40.62
CA LYS A 606 -7.20 14.79 40.62
C LYS A 606 -7.91 13.42 40.60
N GLY A 607 -7.15 12.32 40.58
CA GLY A 607 -7.68 10.96 40.39
C GLY A 607 -8.34 10.76 39.01
N ALA A 608 -7.97 11.58 38.02
CA ALA A 608 -8.44 11.45 36.64
C ALA A 608 -7.52 10.48 35.89
N VAL A 609 -7.96 9.23 35.75
CA VAL A 609 -7.21 8.14 35.12
C VAL A 609 -8.10 7.29 34.23
N CYS A 610 -7.52 6.71 33.18
CA CYS A 610 -8.20 5.74 32.30
C CYS A 610 -8.63 4.47 33.06
N LEU A 611 -9.41 3.60 32.42
CA LEU A 611 -9.90 2.34 33.03
C LEU A 611 -8.81 1.49 33.71
N ASP A 612 -7.58 1.50 33.20
CA ASP A 612 -6.43 0.76 33.76
C ASP A 612 -5.60 1.54 34.80
N GLY A 613 -5.96 2.79 35.10
CA GLY A 613 -5.20 3.67 35.99
C GLY A 613 -4.13 4.53 35.29
N SER A 614 -3.93 4.41 33.97
CA SER A 614 -3.00 5.28 33.24
C SER A 614 -3.53 6.71 33.08
N LEU A 615 -2.63 7.68 32.88
CA LEU A 615 -3.02 9.08 32.68
C LEU A 615 -3.83 9.26 31.40
N PRO A 616 -4.90 10.09 31.40
CA PRO A 616 -5.59 10.48 30.19
C PRO A 616 -4.72 11.41 29.33
N GLY A 617 -5.11 11.60 28.07
CA GLY A 617 -4.41 12.48 27.16
C GLY A 617 -5.29 13.04 26.05
N TYR A 618 -4.75 14.03 25.35
CA TYR A 618 -5.37 14.63 24.18
C TYR A 618 -4.29 14.91 23.12
N HIS A 619 -4.74 15.11 21.88
CA HIS A 619 -3.91 15.66 20.81
C HIS A 619 -4.29 17.12 20.63
N LEU A 620 -3.31 18.02 20.55
CA LEU A 620 -3.54 19.46 20.38
C LEU A 620 -2.73 19.99 19.20
N HIS A 621 -3.42 20.56 18.22
CA HIS A 621 -2.85 21.31 17.11
C HIS A 621 -3.18 22.80 17.30
N ARG A 622 -2.15 23.65 17.29
CA ARG A 622 -2.34 25.09 17.55
C ARG A 622 -2.97 25.79 16.35
N GLY A 623 -3.84 26.76 16.66
CA GLY A 623 -4.43 27.64 15.67
C GLY A 623 -3.46 28.71 15.19
N PHE A 624 -3.79 29.37 14.09
CA PHE A 624 -2.97 30.41 13.48
C PHE A 624 -3.86 31.53 12.91
N GLY A 625 -3.24 32.69 12.62
CA GLY A 625 -3.95 33.86 12.09
C GLY A 625 -5.14 34.29 12.95
N SER A 626 -6.28 34.59 12.31
CA SER A 626 -7.52 35.00 12.98
C SER A 626 -8.12 33.92 13.89
N GLY A 627 -7.82 32.64 13.65
CA GLY A 627 -8.29 31.51 14.44
C GLY A 627 -7.43 31.18 15.66
N ALA A 628 -6.29 31.84 15.87
CA ALA A 628 -5.36 31.52 16.95
C ALA A 628 -5.96 31.66 18.37
N LYS A 629 -7.01 32.48 18.54
CA LYS A 629 -7.77 32.63 19.79
C LYS A 629 -9.12 31.89 19.81
N ASN A 630 -9.36 31.01 18.84
CA ASN A 630 -10.58 30.20 18.77
C ASN A 630 -10.24 28.73 19.03
N TRP A 631 -11.20 27.98 19.58
CA TRP A 631 -10.96 26.61 20.06
C TRP A 631 -12.04 25.63 19.61
N LEU A 632 -11.62 24.52 19.03
CA LEU A 632 -12.45 23.37 18.71
C LEU A 632 -11.95 22.18 19.52
N VAL A 633 -12.79 21.69 20.44
CA VAL A 633 -12.49 20.55 21.29
C VAL A 633 -13.36 19.39 20.87
N GLN A 634 -12.78 18.34 20.32
CA GLN A 634 -13.50 17.14 19.89
C GLN A 634 -13.27 15.96 20.84
N LEU A 635 -14.37 15.38 21.32
CA LEU A 635 -14.38 14.20 22.17
C LEU A 635 -14.40 12.93 21.33
N GLU A 636 -13.39 12.07 21.49
CA GLU A 636 -13.33 10.78 20.81
C GLU A 636 -14.48 9.86 21.29
N GLY A 637 -15.04 9.07 20.36
CA GLY A 637 -16.04 8.05 20.67
C GLY A 637 -15.48 6.63 20.65
N GLY A 638 -16.33 5.64 20.93
CA GLY A 638 -15.93 4.24 20.81
C GLY A 638 -16.77 3.23 21.55
N GLY A 639 -18.09 3.43 21.60
CA GLY A 639 -19.01 2.61 22.38
C GLY A 639 -18.72 2.62 23.87
N TRP A 640 -19.32 1.69 24.59
CA TRP A 640 -19.27 1.64 26.06
C TRP A 640 -18.78 0.28 26.54
N CYS A 641 -18.55 0.17 27.84
CA CYS A 641 -18.52 -1.12 28.51
C CYS A 641 -19.48 -1.08 29.68
N ASP A 642 -20.33 -2.11 29.76
CA ASP A 642 -21.54 -2.18 30.58
C ASP A 642 -21.48 -3.30 31.62
N THR A 643 -20.50 -4.19 31.51
CA THR A 643 -20.22 -5.28 32.44
C THR A 643 -18.76 -5.25 32.86
N ILE A 644 -18.45 -5.77 34.06
CA ILE A 644 -17.07 -5.91 34.54
C ILE A 644 -16.22 -6.66 33.52
N ARG A 645 -16.72 -7.76 32.96
CA ARG A 645 -16.01 -8.56 31.95
C ARG A 645 -15.62 -7.72 30.73
N ASN A 646 -16.57 -6.99 30.16
CA ASN A 646 -16.33 -6.17 28.97
C ASN A 646 -15.39 -5.00 29.30
N CYS A 647 -15.50 -4.41 30.49
CA CYS A 647 -14.61 -3.33 30.92
C CYS A 647 -13.17 -3.79 31.22
N VAL A 648 -12.99 -4.98 31.82
CA VAL A 648 -11.67 -5.61 32.01
C VAL A 648 -11.02 -5.89 30.66
N TYR A 649 -11.77 -6.41 29.69
CA TYR A 649 -11.25 -6.58 28.34
C TYR A 649 -10.92 -5.23 27.68
N ARG A 650 -11.72 -4.21 27.92
CA ARG A 650 -11.52 -2.88 27.35
C ARG A 650 -10.29 -2.17 27.91
N LYS A 651 -9.93 -2.37 29.19
CA LYS A 651 -8.78 -1.70 29.84
C LYS A 651 -7.43 -2.07 29.20
N THR A 652 -7.35 -3.20 28.51
CA THR A 652 -6.15 -3.63 27.75
C THR A 652 -6.13 -3.12 26.30
N SER A 653 -6.93 -2.10 25.97
CA SER A 653 -7.04 -1.52 24.64
C SER A 653 -6.84 0.00 24.67
N ARG A 654 -6.69 0.62 23.48
CA ARG A 654 -6.59 2.08 23.32
C ARG A 654 -7.78 2.86 23.88
N ARG A 655 -8.93 2.20 24.06
CA ARG A 655 -10.17 2.77 24.59
C ARG A 655 -10.36 2.57 26.10
N GLY A 656 -9.32 2.08 26.78
CA GLY A 656 -9.29 1.91 28.23
C GLY A 656 -7.94 2.18 28.88
N SER A 657 -6.89 2.47 28.10
CA SER A 657 -5.56 2.81 28.62
C SER A 657 -4.77 3.64 27.62
N SER A 658 -4.09 4.68 28.12
CA SER A 658 -3.21 5.54 27.32
C SER A 658 -1.89 4.86 26.92
N LYS A 659 -1.57 3.71 27.53
CA LYS A 659 -0.44 2.86 27.12
C LYS A 659 -0.60 2.32 25.70
N TYR A 660 -1.84 2.12 25.27
CA TYR A 660 -2.18 1.61 23.94
C TYR A 660 -2.70 2.68 22.96
N MET A 661 -2.80 3.94 23.40
CA MET A 661 -3.18 5.05 22.52
C MET A 661 -2.10 5.31 21.47
N GLU A 662 -2.55 5.61 20.25
CA GLU A 662 -1.69 6.06 19.17
C GLU A 662 -0.95 7.33 19.60
N LYS A 663 0.39 7.32 19.50
CA LYS A 663 1.22 8.46 19.91
C LYS A 663 1.11 9.65 18.97
N ASN A 664 0.73 9.41 17.72
CA ASN A 664 0.42 10.43 16.74
C ASN A 664 -0.91 10.09 16.07
N MET A 665 -1.78 11.08 15.88
CA MET A 665 -3.11 10.92 15.28
C MET A 665 -3.31 11.90 14.12
N PRO A 666 -3.79 11.46 12.95
CA PRO A 666 -4.16 12.37 11.87
C PRO A 666 -5.42 13.15 12.25
N PHE A 667 -5.39 14.46 12.04
CA PHE A 667 -6.53 15.35 12.22
C PHE A 667 -7.25 15.57 10.89
N THR A 668 -8.48 15.09 10.81
CA THR A 668 -9.26 14.92 9.58
C THR A 668 -10.62 15.57 9.71
N GLY A 669 -11.32 15.83 8.60
CA GLY A 669 -12.66 16.41 8.61
C GLY A 669 -12.68 17.74 9.40
N ILE A 670 -13.54 17.85 10.40
CA ILE A 670 -13.67 19.06 11.24
C ILE A 670 -12.38 19.45 11.99
N LEU A 671 -11.40 18.54 12.13
CA LEU A 671 -10.10 18.84 12.75
C LEU A 671 -9.00 19.19 11.74
N SER A 672 -9.26 19.11 10.43
CA SER A 672 -8.26 19.40 9.40
C SER A 672 -7.75 20.85 9.50
N ASP A 673 -6.48 21.08 9.16
CA ASP A 673 -5.83 22.41 9.07
C ASP A 673 -5.92 23.05 7.70
N LYS A 674 -6.61 22.39 6.78
CA LYS A 674 -6.79 22.87 5.41
C LYS A 674 -8.16 23.49 5.28
N ALA A 675 -8.21 24.75 4.83
CA ALA A 675 -9.46 25.42 4.50
C ALA A 675 -10.28 24.62 3.46
N ALA A 676 -9.61 23.94 2.52
CA ALA A 676 -10.24 23.09 1.52
C ALA A 676 -10.94 21.84 2.10
N GLU A 677 -10.61 21.44 3.34
CA GLU A 677 -11.24 20.29 4.03
C GLU A 677 -12.10 20.74 5.23
N ASN A 678 -11.87 21.94 5.74
CA ASN A 678 -12.49 22.48 6.94
C ASN A 678 -12.61 24.02 6.83
N PRO A 679 -13.58 24.52 6.06
CA PRO A 679 -13.58 25.90 5.58
C PRO A 679 -13.57 26.94 6.69
N ASP A 680 -14.30 26.69 7.78
CA ASP A 680 -14.51 27.68 8.82
C ASP A 680 -13.66 27.47 10.09
N PHE A 681 -13.21 26.24 10.36
CA PHE A 681 -12.49 25.91 11.60
C PHE A 681 -11.02 25.53 11.39
N TYR A 682 -10.50 25.54 10.14
CA TYR A 682 -9.15 25.06 9.83
C TYR A 682 -8.02 25.76 10.58
N ASN A 683 -8.19 27.04 10.90
CA ASN A 683 -7.14 27.84 11.56
C ASN A 683 -7.35 27.95 13.09
N TRP A 684 -8.31 27.24 13.67
CA TRP A 684 -8.58 27.25 15.11
C TRP A 684 -7.56 26.39 15.88
N ASN A 685 -7.47 26.55 17.21
CA ASN A 685 -6.85 25.54 18.05
C ASN A 685 -7.76 24.30 18.02
N ARG A 686 -7.22 23.16 17.58
CA ARG A 686 -7.98 21.93 17.43
C ARG A 686 -7.47 20.89 18.39
N VAL A 687 -8.39 20.27 19.11
CA VAL A 687 -8.09 19.31 20.16
C VAL A 687 -8.89 18.05 19.94
N LYS A 688 -8.25 16.88 20.08
CA LYS A 688 -8.94 15.59 20.19
C LYS A 688 -8.66 14.99 21.55
N VAL A 689 -9.64 15.03 22.45
CA VAL A 689 -9.56 14.41 23.78
C VAL A 689 -9.78 12.91 23.62
N ARG A 690 -8.81 12.10 24.09
CA ARG A 690 -8.84 10.65 23.89
C ARG A 690 -9.77 9.97 24.87
N TYR A 691 -10.52 9.00 24.38
CA TYR A 691 -11.57 8.32 25.13
C TYR A 691 -11.06 7.04 25.78
N CYS A 692 -11.08 6.99 27.12
CA CYS A 692 -10.56 5.86 27.87
C CYS A 692 -11.34 5.48 29.14
N ASP A 693 -12.54 6.03 29.36
CA ASP A 693 -13.39 5.73 30.52
C ASP A 693 -14.51 4.73 30.22
N GLY A 694 -14.92 4.59 28.96
CA GLY A 694 -15.99 3.66 28.58
C GLY A 694 -17.40 4.10 28.98
N GLY A 695 -17.60 5.35 29.43
CA GLY A 695 -18.86 5.90 29.93
C GLY A 695 -19.22 7.27 29.35
N SER A 696 -18.78 7.60 28.13
CA SER A 696 -19.00 8.93 27.52
C SER A 696 -18.59 10.10 28.43
N PHE A 697 -17.41 10.03 29.04
CA PHE A 697 -16.90 11.08 29.94
C PHE A 697 -17.85 11.42 31.11
N SER A 698 -18.63 10.43 31.56
CA SER A 698 -19.68 10.64 32.58
C SER A 698 -19.41 9.96 33.91
N GLY A 699 -18.67 8.85 33.90
CA GLY A 699 -18.39 8.02 35.09
C GLY A 699 -17.57 8.73 36.16
N ASP A 700 -17.83 8.40 37.41
CA ASP A 700 -16.96 8.77 38.54
C ASP A 700 -17.07 7.74 39.68
N SER A 701 -16.58 6.53 39.42
CA SER A 701 -16.53 5.41 40.36
C SER A 701 -15.30 4.54 40.11
N GLU A 702 -15.15 3.48 40.90
CA GLU A 702 -14.14 2.44 40.69
C GLU A 702 -14.66 1.08 41.10
N ASN A 703 -14.04 0.04 40.54
CA ASN A 703 -14.18 -1.32 41.03
C ASN A 703 -12.79 -1.84 41.41
N LYS A 704 -12.51 -1.86 42.72
CA LYS A 704 -11.19 -2.27 43.25
C LYS A 704 -10.88 -3.73 42.95
N ALA A 705 -11.86 -4.63 43.08
CA ALA A 705 -11.68 -6.07 42.85
C ALA A 705 -11.26 -6.37 41.39
N ALA A 706 -11.86 -5.69 40.42
CA ALA A 706 -11.54 -5.85 39.01
C ALA A 706 -10.40 -4.93 38.52
N GLN A 707 -9.85 -4.08 39.41
CA GLN A 707 -8.88 -3.03 39.10
C GLN A 707 -9.35 -2.17 37.91
N LEU A 708 -10.54 -1.57 38.04
CA LEU A 708 -11.16 -0.71 37.04
C LEU A 708 -11.43 0.68 37.61
N GLN A 709 -11.11 1.71 36.82
CA GLN A 709 -11.29 3.11 37.18
C GLN A 709 -12.27 3.79 36.21
N PHE A 710 -13.48 4.08 36.66
CA PHE A 710 -14.51 4.74 35.85
C PHE A 710 -14.48 6.24 36.09
N ARG A 711 -13.47 6.93 35.54
CA ARG A 711 -13.19 8.35 35.85
C ARG A 711 -13.54 9.34 34.73
N GLY A 712 -14.52 9.00 33.89
CA GLY A 712 -14.91 9.82 32.73
C GLY A 712 -15.14 11.30 33.03
N LYS A 713 -15.90 11.63 34.08
CA LYS A 713 -16.16 13.04 34.47
C LYS A 713 -14.87 13.74 34.92
N ARG A 714 -14.00 13.04 35.65
CA ARG A 714 -12.72 13.60 36.09
C ARG A 714 -11.75 13.81 34.94
N ILE A 715 -11.70 12.88 33.98
CA ILE A 715 -10.91 13.01 32.75
C ILE A 715 -11.36 14.24 31.97
N TRP A 716 -12.67 14.43 31.80
CA TRP A 716 -13.24 15.63 31.16
C TRP A 716 -12.77 16.92 31.84
N LEU A 717 -12.96 17.02 33.17
CA LEU A 717 -12.57 18.21 33.93
C LEU A 717 -11.06 18.47 33.83
N ALA A 718 -10.23 17.45 34.05
CA ALA A 718 -8.78 17.59 33.98
C ALA A 718 -8.31 18.02 32.57
N ALA A 719 -8.94 17.51 31.51
CA ALA A 719 -8.65 17.93 30.15
C ALA A 719 -9.06 19.39 29.91
N MET A 720 -10.26 19.79 30.31
CA MET A 720 -10.72 21.17 30.10
C MET A 720 -9.86 22.17 30.87
N GLU A 721 -9.55 21.90 32.14
CA GLU A 721 -8.69 22.75 32.96
C GLU A 721 -7.28 22.91 32.38
N ASP A 722 -6.68 21.84 31.89
CA ASP A 722 -5.36 21.88 31.25
C ASP A 722 -5.39 22.71 29.95
N LEU A 723 -6.44 22.57 29.13
CA LEU A 723 -6.62 23.38 27.93
C LEU A 723 -6.92 24.86 28.26
N MET A 724 -7.68 25.13 29.32
CA MET A 724 -7.93 26.48 29.83
C MET A 724 -6.63 27.17 30.22
N ALA A 725 -5.75 26.47 30.93
CA ALA A 725 -4.42 26.96 31.27
C ALA A 725 -3.54 27.21 30.04
N LYS A 726 -3.77 26.47 28.93
CA LYS A 726 -3.05 26.60 27.66
C LYS A 726 -3.59 27.68 26.72
N GLY A 727 -4.48 28.54 27.21
CA GLY A 727 -4.99 29.71 26.49
C GLY A 727 -6.45 29.61 26.06
N MET A 728 -7.15 28.50 26.34
CA MET A 728 -8.58 28.37 26.01
C MET A 728 -9.45 29.32 26.83
N ARG A 729 -9.04 29.70 28.05
CA ARG A 729 -9.77 30.63 28.92
C ARG A 729 -10.01 32.00 28.28
N GLN A 730 -9.09 32.46 27.42
CA GLN A 730 -9.14 33.76 26.77
C GLN A 730 -9.70 33.66 25.34
N SER A 731 -10.42 32.58 25.02
CA SER A 731 -10.94 32.38 23.68
C SER A 731 -12.04 33.38 23.34
N LYS A 732 -12.08 33.80 22.07
CA LYS A 732 -13.22 34.58 21.54
C LYS A 732 -14.37 33.66 21.16
N GLN A 733 -14.03 32.47 20.67
CA GLN A 733 -14.99 31.49 20.16
C GLN A 733 -14.54 30.09 20.58
N ALA A 734 -15.49 29.28 21.01
CA ALA A 734 -15.27 27.88 21.39
C ALA A 734 -16.37 26.98 20.82
N LEU A 735 -15.98 25.80 20.35
CA LEU A 735 -16.87 24.75 19.86
C LEU A 735 -16.51 23.42 20.53
N LEU A 736 -17.45 22.86 21.29
CA LEU A 736 -17.36 21.49 21.77
C LEU A 736 -17.95 20.56 20.72
N SER A 737 -17.21 19.55 20.29
CA SER A 737 -17.66 18.55 19.34
C SER A 737 -17.41 17.13 19.86
N GLY A 738 -18.03 16.13 19.25
CA GLY A 738 -17.71 14.74 19.49
C GLY A 738 -18.45 13.81 18.54
N CYS A 739 -17.90 12.62 18.32
CA CYS A 739 -18.59 11.58 17.57
C CYS A 739 -19.02 10.39 18.45
N SER A 740 -20.19 9.79 18.18
CA SER A 740 -20.61 8.50 18.75
C SER A 740 -20.76 8.64 20.27
N ALA A 741 -20.09 7.80 21.06
CA ALA A 741 -20.00 7.97 22.52
C ALA A 741 -19.46 9.37 22.92
N GLY A 742 -18.57 9.96 22.13
CA GLY A 742 -18.09 11.33 22.32
C GLY A 742 -19.11 12.39 21.88
N GLY A 743 -19.97 12.08 20.90
CA GLY A 743 -21.10 12.93 20.50
C GLY A 743 -22.16 12.98 21.60
N LEU A 744 -22.49 11.83 22.19
CA LEU A 744 -23.31 11.77 23.40
C LEU A 744 -22.68 12.58 24.54
N ALA A 745 -21.36 12.46 24.74
CA ALA A 745 -20.66 13.26 25.74
C ALA A 745 -20.75 14.78 25.46
N ALA A 746 -20.66 15.20 24.19
CA ALA A 746 -20.83 16.59 23.79
C ALA A 746 -22.23 17.12 24.11
N ILE A 747 -23.29 16.29 24.01
CA ILE A 747 -24.64 16.63 24.48
C ILE A 747 -24.65 16.77 26.01
N LEU A 748 -24.16 15.74 26.72
CA LEU A 748 -24.20 15.67 28.18
C LEU A 748 -23.37 16.78 28.87
N ARG A 749 -22.32 17.26 28.21
CA ARG A 749 -21.38 18.27 28.73
C ARG A 749 -21.53 19.64 28.08
N CYS A 750 -22.57 19.86 27.27
CA CYS A 750 -22.67 21.10 26.50
C CYS A 750 -22.79 22.34 27.41
N ASP A 751 -23.70 22.30 28.39
CA ASP A 751 -23.86 23.39 29.36
C ASP A 751 -22.65 23.49 30.30
N ASP A 752 -22.12 22.35 30.78
CA ASP A 752 -20.87 22.31 31.55
C ASP A 752 -19.72 23.02 30.83
N PHE A 753 -19.64 22.91 29.49
CA PHE A 753 -18.61 23.58 28.69
C PHE A 753 -18.90 25.06 28.49
N GLY A 754 -20.17 25.43 28.26
CA GLY A 754 -20.61 26.82 28.17
C GLY A 754 -20.27 27.63 29.42
N ASP A 755 -20.56 27.07 30.60
CA ASP A 755 -20.37 27.71 31.90
C ASP A 755 -18.89 27.95 32.26
N MET A 756 -17.94 27.35 31.53
CA MET A 756 -16.51 27.54 31.76
C MET A 756 -15.94 28.83 31.16
N PHE A 757 -16.70 29.53 30.31
CA PHE A 757 -16.25 30.74 29.62
C PHE A 757 -16.95 32.00 30.13
N SER A 758 -16.37 33.16 29.82
CA SER A 758 -17.04 34.45 30.04
C SER A 758 -18.31 34.54 29.19
N PRO A 759 -19.37 35.25 29.63
CA PRO A 759 -20.54 35.55 28.81
C PRO A 759 -20.22 36.25 27.47
N SER A 760 -19.04 36.87 27.35
CA SER A 760 -18.56 37.51 26.11
C SER A 760 -17.99 36.53 25.07
N THR A 761 -17.65 35.30 25.47
CA THR A 761 -17.13 34.27 24.56
C THR A 761 -18.29 33.57 23.84
N ARG A 762 -18.21 33.43 22.52
CA ARG A 762 -19.19 32.65 21.75
C ARG A 762 -18.92 31.16 21.94
N VAL A 763 -19.77 30.47 22.70
CA VAL A 763 -19.67 29.02 22.93
C VAL A 763 -20.86 28.29 22.31
N LYS A 764 -20.59 27.25 21.52
CA LYS A 764 -21.62 26.36 20.96
C LYS A 764 -21.14 24.89 21.01
N CYS A 765 -22.06 23.95 20.83
CA CYS A 765 -21.76 22.51 20.84
C CYS A 765 -22.26 21.80 19.56
N LEU A 766 -21.56 20.77 19.13
CA LEU A 766 -21.90 19.93 17.98
C LEU A 766 -21.84 18.45 18.37
N SER A 767 -22.95 17.74 18.27
CA SER A 767 -22.99 16.29 18.46
C SER A 767 -23.16 15.59 17.12
N ASP A 768 -22.15 14.80 16.73
CA ASP A 768 -22.16 13.94 15.55
C ASP A 768 -22.41 12.48 15.95
N ALA A 769 -23.43 11.84 15.35
CA ALA A 769 -23.80 10.46 15.63
C ALA A 769 -23.97 10.14 17.13
N GLY A 770 -24.31 11.16 17.92
CA GLY A 770 -24.48 11.08 19.38
C GLY A 770 -25.94 11.01 19.81
N PHE A 771 -26.89 11.22 18.88
CA PHE A 771 -28.33 11.25 19.17
C PHE A 771 -28.94 9.84 19.11
N PHE A 772 -28.53 8.97 20.04
CA PHE A 772 -29.03 7.61 20.13
C PHE A 772 -30.45 7.55 20.69
N LEU A 773 -31.30 6.72 20.08
CA LEU A 773 -32.68 6.51 20.54
C LEU A 773 -32.87 5.29 21.44
N ASP A 774 -33.76 5.39 22.42
CA ASP A 774 -34.33 4.23 23.13
C ASP A 774 -35.40 3.56 22.24
N ALA A 775 -34.93 2.80 21.26
CA ALA A 775 -35.73 2.10 20.26
C ALA A 775 -35.89 0.60 20.56
N ILE A 776 -36.95 0.04 20.00
CA ILE A 776 -37.22 -1.41 20.04
C ILE A 776 -36.34 -2.08 18.99
N ASP A 777 -35.73 -3.21 19.35
CA ASP A 777 -34.91 -4.03 18.45
C ASP A 777 -35.76 -5.06 17.68
N VAL A 778 -35.15 -5.76 16.72
CA VAL A 778 -35.85 -6.69 15.82
C VAL A 778 -36.44 -7.90 16.51
N SER A 779 -36.09 -8.16 17.78
CA SER A 779 -36.72 -9.19 18.62
C SER A 779 -37.90 -8.66 19.45
N GLY A 780 -38.22 -7.37 19.36
CA GLY A 780 -39.19 -6.69 20.23
C GLY A 780 -38.59 -6.22 21.58
N GLY A 781 -37.29 -6.45 21.80
CA GLY A 781 -36.56 -6.02 23.00
C GLY A 781 -36.05 -4.58 22.94
N ARG A 782 -35.24 -4.19 23.93
CA ARG A 782 -34.56 -2.88 23.98
C ARG A 782 -33.07 -3.04 24.27
N SER A 783 -32.33 -3.55 23.29
CA SER A 783 -30.91 -3.88 23.46
C SER A 783 -30.03 -2.70 23.92
N LEU A 784 -30.16 -1.51 23.34
CA LEU A 784 -29.37 -0.35 23.79
C LEU A 784 -29.76 0.15 25.19
N ARG A 785 -31.03 0.04 25.58
CA ARG A 785 -31.45 0.38 26.95
C ARG A 785 -30.80 -0.55 27.97
N ARG A 786 -30.67 -1.84 27.67
CA ARG A 786 -29.95 -2.79 28.53
C ARG A 786 -28.47 -2.44 28.65
N LEU A 787 -27.82 -2.12 27.52
CA LEU A 787 -26.43 -1.65 27.51
C LEU A 787 -26.27 -0.40 28.39
N TYR A 788 -27.09 0.63 28.17
CA TYR A 788 -27.03 1.88 28.92
C TYR A 788 -27.34 1.69 30.41
N ALA A 789 -28.28 0.81 30.77
CA ALA A 789 -28.55 0.47 32.16
C ALA A 789 -27.31 -0.14 32.83
N GLY A 790 -26.60 -1.04 32.13
CA GLY A 790 -25.33 -1.60 32.60
C GLY A 790 -24.26 -0.52 32.81
N VAL A 791 -24.09 0.40 31.85
CA VAL A 791 -23.15 1.53 31.97
C VAL A 791 -23.50 2.43 33.15
N VAL A 792 -24.77 2.84 33.26
CA VAL A 792 -25.26 3.74 34.30
C VAL A 792 -25.05 3.15 35.69
N LYS A 793 -25.40 1.88 35.87
CA LYS A 793 -25.22 1.17 37.13
C LYS A 793 -23.73 0.97 37.45
N LEU A 794 -22.96 0.45 36.51
CA LEU A 794 -21.57 0.07 36.73
C LEU A 794 -20.66 1.27 37.01
N GLN A 795 -20.92 2.39 36.33
CA GLN A 795 -20.11 3.60 36.42
C GLN A 795 -20.70 4.67 37.36
N ASN A 796 -21.73 4.29 38.13
CA ASN A 796 -22.43 5.13 39.11
C ASN A 796 -22.89 6.49 38.53
N LEU A 797 -23.54 6.45 37.36
CA LEU A 797 -24.01 7.67 36.68
C LEU A 797 -25.29 8.25 37.30
N GLU A 798 -25.94 7.51 38.19
CA GLU A 798 -27.21 7.88 38.83
C GLU A 798 -27.16 9.23 39.57
N THR A 799 -25.96 9.63 40.01
CA THR A 799 -25.71 10.91 40.71
C THR A 799 -24.96 11.95 39.86
N LYS A 800 -24.62 11.61 38.61
CA LYS A 800 -23.69 12.39 37.77
C LYS A 800 -24.33 12.97 36.50
N LEU A 801 -25.54 12.53 36.17
CA LEU A 801 -26.35 13.05 35.05
C LEU A 801 -27.14 14.30 35.48
N SER A 802 -27.81 14.96 34.52
CA SER A 802 -28.59 16.18 34.78
C SER A 802 -29.65 15.95 35.85
N LYS A 803 -29.62 16.76 36.93
CA LYS A 803 -30.59 16.72 38.02
C LYS A 803 -32.02 16.96 37.50
N ASP A 804 -32.18 17.89 36.57
CA ASP A 804 -33.48 18.23 35.98
C ASP A 804 -34.12 17.05 35.24
N CYS A 805 -33.30 16.13 34.71
CA CYS A 805 -33.80 14.89 34.13
C CYS A 805 -34.06 13.83 35.21
N LEU A 806 -33.10 13.64 36.13
CA LEU A 806 -33.20 12.62 37.19
C LEU A 806 -34.42 12.82 38.10
N ASN A 807 -34.89 14.06 38.25
CA ASN A 807 -36.11 14.38 38.99
C ASN A 807 -37.39 13.89 38.29
N ARG A 808 -37.36 13.58 36.98
CA ARG A 808 -38.53 13.18 36.19
C ARG A 808 -38.43 11.76 35.62
N LEU A 809 -37.22 11.27 35.39
CA LEU A 809 -36.95 10.03 34.69
C LEU A 809 -35.87 9.23 35.40
N ASN A 810 -35.91 7.91 35.22
CA ASN A 810 -34.87 7.03 35.76
C ASN A 810 -33.49 7.35 35.14
N PRO A 811 -32.38 7.06 35.84
CA PRO A 811 -31.02 7.33 35.38
C PRO A 811 -30.68 6.81 33.98
N THR A 812 -31.17 5.61 33.62
CA THR A 812 -30.93 5.04 32.29
C THR A 812 -31.58 5.88 31.20
N SER A 813 -32.83 6.31 31.42
CA SER A 813 -33.53 7.22 30.50
C SER A 813 -32.81 8.57 30.39
N CYS A 814 -32.22 9.08 31.47
CA CYS A 814 -31.44 10.31 31.42
C CYS A 814 -30.09 10.19 30.70
N PHE A 815 -29.62 8.98 30.42
CA PHE A 815 -28.45 8.79 29.56
C PHE A 815 -28.81 8.82 28.06
N PHE A 816 -30.10 8.72 27.71
CA PHE A 816 -30.56 8.89 26.33
C PHE A 816 -30.76 10.38 26.00
N PRO A 817 -30.12 10.89 24.93
CA PRO A 817 -30.14 12.31 24.59
C PRO A 817 -31.53 12.82 24.24
N GLN A 818 -32.43 11.96 23.72
CA GLN A 818 -33.83 12.31 23.44
C GLN A 818 -34.59 12.93 24.63
N ASN A 819 -34.15 12.65 25.86
CA ASN A 819 -34.78 13.13 27.09
C ASN A 819 -34.13 14.42 27.63
N LEU A 820 -33.01 14.86 27.04
CA LEU A 820 -32.19 15.97 27.52
C LEU A 820 -32.10 17.14 26.54
N ILE A 821 -32.05 16.88 25.23
CA ILE A 821 -31.69 17.90 24.23
C ILE A 821 -32.55 19.17 24.27
N ASN A 822 -33.84 19.06 24.64
CA ASN A 822 -34.74 20.20 24.70
C ASN A 822 -34.46 21.16 25.88
N GLN A 823 -33.65 20.75 26.85
CA GLN A 823 -33.34 21.53 28.06
C GLN A 823 -31.96 22.19 28.02
N ILE A 824 -31.14 21.85 27.01
CA ILE A 824 -29.79 22.38 26.89
C ILE A 824 -29.87 23.87 26.59
N LYS A 825 -29.17 24.66 27.42
CA LYS A 825 -29.21 26.13 27.36
C LYS A 825 -28.26 26.63 26.28
N THR A 826 -27.06 26.07 26.24
CA THR A 826 -26.01 26.38 25.27
C THR A 826 -26.45 25.96 23.86
N PRO A 827 -26.23 26.79 22.83
CA PRO A 827 -26.59 26.44 21.45
C PRO A 827 -25.98 25.09 21.02
N LEU A 828 -26.83 24.17 20.58
CA LEU A 828 -26.43 22.82 20.18
C LEU A 828 -26.81 22.55 18.72
N PHE A 829 -25.91 21.88 18.01
CA PHE A 829 -26.13 21.32 16.69
C PHE A 829 -26.16 19.80 16.75
N ILE A 830 -27.22 19.18 16.23
CA ILE A 830 -27.33 17.73 16.11
C ILE A 830 -27.08 17.34 14.66
N LEU A 831 -25.94 16.69 14.42
CA LEU A 831 -25.66 15.99 13.17
C LEU A 831 -25.85 14.49 13.40
N ASN A 832 -26.79 13.87 12.69
CA ASN A 832 -27.02 12.44 12.83
C ASN A 832 -27.43 11.82 11.49
N ALA A 833 -27.03 10.57 11.27
CA ALA A 833 -27.64 9.75 10.23
C ALA A 833 -28.97 9.22 10.76
N ALA A 834 -30.03 9.31 9.96
CA ALA A 834 -31.34 8.76 10.32
C ALA A 834 -31.32 7.22 10.38
N TYR A 835 -30.43 6.60 9.61
CA TYR A 835 -30.13 5.17 9.63
C TYR A 835 -28.71 4.96 10.16
N ASP A 836 -28.46 5.41 11.40
CA ASP A 836 -27.14 5.28 12.02
C ASP A 836 -26.69 3.80 12.04
N SER A 837 -25.64 3.51 11.28
CA SER A 837 -25.18 2.15 11.04
C SER A 837 -24.72 1.43 12.31
N TRP A 838 -24.16 2.17 13.28
CA TRP A 838 -23.78 1.60 14.57
C TRP A 838 -25.02 1.25 15.38
N GLN A 839 -26.01 2.14 15.44
CA GLN A 839 -27.26 1.85 16.14
C GLN A 839 -28.02 0.69 15.48
N ILE A 840 -27.98 0.54 14.15
CA ILE A 840 -28.55 -0.63 13.47
C ILE A 840 -27.85 -1.91 13.94
N GLN A 841 -26.52 -1.96 13.94
CA GLN A 841 -25.76 -3.17 14.27
C GLN A 841 -25.79 -3.55 15.75
N GLU A 842 -25.69 -2.56 16.63
CA GLU A 842 -25.47 -2.80 18.07
C GLU A 842 -26.75 -2.62 18.90
N SER A 843 -27.75 -1.90 18.39
CA SER A 843 -29.02 -1.67 19.07
C SER A 843 -30.21 -2.35 18.40
N LEU A 844 -30.44 -2.11 17.11
CA LEU A 844 -31.68 -2.53 16.46
C LEU A 844 -31.64 -4.00 16.02
N ALA A 845 -30.52 -4.46 15.46
CA ALA A 845 -30.34 -5.83 15.01
C ALA A 845 -29.02 -6.45 15.50
N PRO A 846 -28.70 -6.41 16.81
CA PRO A 846 -27.54 -7.11 17.35
C PRO A 846 -27.69 -8.63 17.22
N LYS A 847 -26.58 -9.36 17.23
CA LYS A 847 -26.58 -10.85 17.12
C LYS A 847 -27.49 -11.52 18.15
N SER A 848 -27.62 -10.94 19.34
CA SER A 848 -28.51 -11.45 20.39
C SER A 848 -30.00 -11.24 20.11
N ALA A 849 -30.38 -10.29 19.25
CA ALA A 849 -31.77 -10.01 18.89
C ALA A 849 -32.16 -10.63 17.54
N ASP A 850 -31.20 -11.17 16.78
CA ASP A 850 -31.42 -11.84 15.49
C ASP A 850 -30.82 -13.27 15.51
N PRO A 851 -31.36 -14.20 16.32
CA PRO A 851 -30.84 -15.56 16.44
C PRO A 851 -30.99 -16.38 15.16
N SER A 852 -31.99 -16.07 14.33
CA SER A 852 -32.20 -16.71 13.02
C SER A 852 -31.23 -16.22 11.94
N GLY A 853 -30.50 -15.13 12.19
CA GLY A 853 -29.59 -14.51 11.22
C GLY A 853 -30.30 -13.77 10.08
N SER A 854 -31.62 -13.56 10.17
CA SER A 854 -32.43 -12.92 9.14
C SER A 854 -32.01 -11.47 8.83
N TRP A 855 -31.43 -10.78 9.81
CA TRP A 855 -30.93 -9.41 9.68
C TRP A 855 -29.42 -9.35 9.48
N HIS A 856 -28.72 -10.50 9.45
CA HIS A 856 -27.26 -10.56 9.37
C HIS A 856 -26.71 -9.81 8.16
N ASP A 857 -27.23 -10.09 6.97
CA ASP A 857 -26.80 -9.45 5.74
C ASP A 857 -27.21 -7.96 5.70
N CYS A 858 -28.46 -7.65 6.03
CA CYS A 858 -29.02 -6.29 5.99
C CYS A 858 -28.29 -5.30 6.91
N ARG A 859 -27.95 -5.70 8.14
CA ARG A 859 -27.24 -4.80 9.09
C ARG A 859 -25.78 -4.55 8.70
N LEU A 860 -25.19 -5.41 7.87
CA LEU A 860 -23.83 -5.27 7.35
C LEU A 860 -23.83 -4.53 6.02
N ASP A 861 -24.84 -4.74 5.19
CA ASP A 861 -25.00 -4.12 3.89
C ASP A 861 -26.47 -3.77 3.64
N TYR A 862 -26.78 -2.47 3.66
CA TYR A 862 -28.14 -1.97 3.46
C TYR A 862 -28.73 -2.38 2.10
N THR A 863 -27.89 -2.66 1.09
CA THR A 863 -28.34 -3.10 -0.23
C THR A 863 -28.94 -4.51 -0.21
N LYS A 864 -28.65 -5.28 0.84
CA LYS A 864 -29.21 -6.62 1.08
C LYS A 864 -30.46 -6.61 1.95
N CYS A 865 -30.92 -5.45 2.40
CA CYS A 865 -32.16 -5.35 3.15
C CYS A 865 -33.36 -5.60 2.23
N ASN A 866 -34.26 -6.50 2.65
CA ASN A 866 -35.55 -6.66 1.98
C ASN A 866 -36.50 -5.49 2.30
N SER A 867 -37.63 -5.44 1.61
CA SER A 867 -38.63 -4.37 1.76
C SER A 867 -39.14 -4.22 3.20
N THR A 868 -39.41 -5.32 3.90
CA THR A 868 -39.87 -5.31 5.30
C THR A 868 -38.80 -4.76 6.24
N GLN A 869 -37.54 -5.13 6.03
CA GLN A 869 -36.41 -4.62 6.82
C GLN A 869 -36.21 -3.12 6.60
N ILE A 870 -36.29 -2.66 5.35
CA ILE A 870 -36.26 -1.22 5.05
C ILE A 870 -37.45 -0.51 5.72
N GLN A 871 -38.66 -1.07 5.69
CA GLN A 871 -39.83 -0.47 6.34
C GLN A 871 -39.65 -0.33 7.86
N PHE A 872 -39.07 -1.32 8.53
CA PHE A 872 -38.72 -1.21 9.96
C PHE A 872 -37.73 -0.06 10.21
N LEU A 873 -36.68 0.06 9.39
CA LEU A 873 -35.72 1.15 9.48
C LEU A 873 -36.36 2.52 9.18
N GLN A 874 -37.35 2.59 8.28
CA GLN A 874 -38.13 3.80 8.03
C GLN A 874 -38.97 4.22 9.26
N GLY A 875 -39.53 3.24 9.98
CA GLY A 875 -40.20 3.48 11.25
C GLY A 875 -39.25 4.09 12.29
N PHE A 876 -38.04 3.56 12.39
CA PHE A 876 -36.99 4.11 13.25
C PHE A 876 -36.64 5.58 12.89
N ARG A 877 -36.41 5.87 11.61
CA ARG A 877 -36.17 7.24 11.11
C ARG A 877 -37.32 8.18 11.49
N THR A 878 -38.57 7.77 11.24
CA THR A 878 -39.76 8.60 11.50
C THR A 878 -39.82 8.98 12.98
N ARG A 879 -39.47 8.05 13.87
CA ARG A 879 -39.40 8.29 15.30
C ARG A 879 -38.31 9.29 15.67
N MET A 880 -37.12 9.19 15.06
CA MET A 880 -36.03 10.15 15.24
C MET A 880 -36.43 11.56 14.81
N VAL A 881 -37.00 11.72 13.62
CA VAL A 881 -37.51 13.01 13.11
C VAL A 881 -38.51 13.62 14.09
N ASN A 882 -39.47 12.82 14.58
CA ASN A 882 -40.48 13.31 15.52
C ASN A 882 -39.89 13.79 16.85
N LEU A 883 -38.88 13.09 17.38
CA LEU A 883 -38.19 13.49 18.62
C LEU A 883 -37.36 14.78 18.45
N ILE A 884 -36.80 15.01 17.27
CA ILE A 884 -35.96 16.18 16.98
C ILE A 884 -36.79 17.45 16.69
N LYS A 885 -38.04 17.33 16.26
CA LYS A 885 -38.90 18.48 15.90
C LYS A 885 -38.96 19.56 17.00
N GLY A 886 -39.10 19.16 18.26
CA GLY A 886 -39.15 20.09 19.39
C GLY A 886 -37.84 20.87 19.56
N PHE A 887 -36.71 20.15 19.50
CA PHE A 887 -35.37 20.71 19.61
C PHE A 887 -35.02 21.63 18.44
N ALA A 888 -35.53 21.33 17.25
CA ALA A 888 -35.32 22.12 16.04
C ALA A 888 -36.16 23.41 16.02
N LYS A 889 -37.05 23.70 16.99
CA LYS A 889 -37.86 24.94 16.96
C LYS A 889 -37.01 26.20 17.20
N PRO A 890 -36.22 26.32 18.29
CA PRO A 890 -35.42 27.51 18.54
C PRO A 890 -34.42 27.79 17.40
N SER A 891 -34.23 29.06 17.04
CA SER A 891 -33.25 29.48 16.01
C SER A 891 -31.80 29.27 16.44
N LYS A 892 -31.53 29.28 17.75
CA LYS A 892 -30.21 29.02 18.32
C LYS A 892 -29.69 27.60 18.04
N ASN A 893 -30.59 26.63 17.80
CA ASN A 893 -30.24 25.23 17.62
C ASN A 893 -30.12 24.89 16.12
N GLY A 894 -29.24 23.94 15.82
CA GLY A 894 -29.08 23.40 14.48
C GLY A 894 -29.34 21.90 14.42
N VAL A 895 -29.84 21.43 13.28
CA VAL A 895 -30.13 20.04 12.97
C VAL A 895 -29.73 19.75 11.54
N PHE A 896 -28.93 18.71 11.38
CA PHE A 896 -28.65 18.08 10.10
C PHE A 896 -28.90 16.58 10.23
N LEU A 897 -30.04 16.14 9.73
CA LEU A 897 -30.45 14.74 9.73
C LEU A 897 -30.54 14.24 8.30
N ASN A 898 -29.50 13.53 7.85
CA ASN A 898 -29.49 12.90 6.53
C ASN A 898 -30.02 11.47 6.59
N SER A 899 -30.49 10.97 5.45
CA SER A 899 -31.02 9.61 5.32
C SER A 899 -29.98 8.60 4.84
N CYS A 900 -28.72 8.81 5.24
CA CYS A 900 -27.62 7.92 4.93
C CYS A 900 -27.50 6.77 5.96
N PHE A 901 -26.95 5.65 5.52
CA PHE A 901 -26.47 4.57 6.37
C PHE A 901 -25.04 4.87 6.83
N ALA A 902 -24.85 5.84 7.73
CA ALA A 902 -23.53 6.33 8.12
C ALA A 902 -23.32 6.32 9.65
N HIS A 903 -22.10 6.64 10.09
CA HIS A 903 -21.72 6.87 11.49
C HIS A 903 -20.45 7.73 11.51
N CYS A 904 -20.34 8.71 12.41
CA CYS A 904 -19.23 9.68 12.50
C CYS A 904 -18.92 10.46 11.22
N GLN A 905 -19.78 11.42 10.88
CA GLN A 905 -19.69 12.17 9.63
C GLN A 905 -18.75 13.39 9.68
N THR A 906 -18.47 13.93 10.86
CA THR A 906 -17.52 15.05 11.04
C THR A 906 -16.07 14.63 10.97
N GLU A 907 -15.77 13.38 11.31
CA GLU A 907 -14.39 12.89 11.37
C GLU A 907 -13.85 12.51 10.00
N ARG A 908 -14.70 12.27 8.99
CA ARG A 908 -14.27 11.89 7.65
C ARG A 908 -14.42 13.05 6.67
N HIS A 909 -13.39 13.28 5.86
CA HIS A 909 -13.39 14.36 4.88
C HIS A 909 -14.50 14.19 3.81
N ASP A 910 -14.73 12.95 3.35
CA ASP A 910 -15.72 12.64 2.31
C ASP A 910 -17.16 12.98 2.73
N THR A 911 -17.50 12.81 4.00
CA THR A 911 -18.80 13.21 4.57
C THR A 911 -18.82 14.65 5.07
N TRP A 912 -17.75 15.14 5.69
CA TRP A 912 -17.71 16.47 6.30
C TRP A 912 -17.74 17.58 5.25
N TYR A 913 -16.79 17.58 4.32
CA TYR A 913 -16.63 18.67 3.34
C TYR A 913 -15.95 18.16 2.08
N SER A 914 -16.74 17.67 1.12
CA SER A 914 -16.29 17.26 -0.20
C SER A 914 -17.35 17.62 -1.26
N GLN A 915 -16.99 17.64 -2.54
CA GLN A 915 -17.95 17.90 -3.63
C GLN A 915 -19.15 16.92 -3.63
N ASN A 916 -18.95 15.72 -3.08
CA ASN A 916 -19.98 14.69 -2.97
C ASN A 916 -20.46 14.50 -1.52
N SER A 917 -20.16 15.41 -0.60
CA SER A 917 -20.61 15.30 0.80
C SER A 917 -22.14 15.37 0.88
N PRO A 918 -22.79 14.63 1.81
CA PRO A 918 -24.24 14.66 1.93
C PRO A 918 -24.72 16.07 2.25
N ALA A 919 -25.39 16.72 1.30
CA ALA A 919 -25.93 18.09 1.38
C ALA A 919 -25.07 19.15 2.13
N GLY A 920 -23.73 19.08 2.03
CA GLY A 920 -22.80 20.09 2.55
C GLY A 920 -22.76 20.25 4.08
N ILE A 921 -22.46 19.18 4.83
CA ILE A 921 -22.43 19.17 6.31
C ILE A 921 -21.60 20.33 6.91
N ALA A 922 -20.35 20.53 6.47
CA ALA A 922 -19.51 21.59 7.03
C ALA A 922 -20.07 23.00 6.78
N VAL A 923 -20.75 23.20 5.64
CA VAL A 923 -21.41 24.47 5.32
C VAL A 923 -22.56 24.71 6.28
N ALA A 924 -23.44 23.71 6.49
CA ALA A 924 -24.56 23.84 7.42
C ALA A 924 -24.11 24.07 8.87
N VAL A 925 -23.04 23.39 9.32
CA VAL A 925 -22.48 23.63 10.65
C VAL A 925 -21.83 25.02 10.74
N GLY A 926 -21.08 25.44 9.72
CA GLY A 926 -20.47 26.76 9.64
C GLY A 926 -21.52 27.87 9.66
N ASP A 927 -22.54 27.77 8.82
CA ASP A 927 -23.58 28.80 8.73
C ASP A 927 -24.41 28.90 10.01
N TRP A 928 -24.68 27.78 10.68
CA TRP A 928 -25.26 27.80 12.03
C TRP A 928 -24.31 28.42 13.07
N TYR A 929 -23.03 28.05 13.04
CA TYR A 929 -22.07 28.50 14.05
C TYR A 929 -21.83 30.02 13.93
N PHE A 930 -21.66 30.52 12.71
CA PHE A 930 -21.40 31.92 12.41
C PHE A 930 -22.67 32.75 12.14
N GLU A 931 -23.86 32.13 12.21
CA GLU A 931 -25.17 32.78 12.01
C GLU A 931 -25.35 33.35 10.59
N ARG A 932 -24.83 32.65 9.57
CA ARG A 932 -24.93 33.00 8.14
C ARG A 932 -26.24 32.50 7.47
N GLY A 933 -27.05 31.71 8.16
CA GLY A 933 -28.32 31.14 7.66
C GLY A 933 -28.34 29.60 7.72
N GLY A 934 -29.46 28.96 7.39
CA GLY A 934 -29.54 27.52 7.13
C GLY A 934 -29.03 26.56 8.22
N ALA A 935 -29.86 26.23 9.21
CA ALA A 935 -29.49 25.34 10.31
C ALA A 935 -30.42 24.12 10.50
N LYS A 936 -31.39 23.89 9.62
CA LYS A 936 -32.45 22.88 9.84
C LYS A 936 -32.66 22.07 8.56
N LEU A 937 -31.84 21.06 8.37
CA LEU A 937 -31.90 20.16 7.23
C LEU A 937 -32.31 18.78 7.73
N ILE A 938 -33.52 18.36 7.36
CA ILE A 938 -34.02 17.01 7.57
C ILE A 938 -34.34 16.45 6.21
N ASP A 939 -33.52 15.49 5.80
CA ASP A 939 -33.58 14.86 4.49
C ASP A 939 -34.82 13.96 4.35
N CYS A 940 -35.22 13.63 3.13
CA CYS A 940 -36.36 12.73 2.83
C CYS A 940 -36.03 11.26 3.20
N ALA A 941 -36.99 10.34 3.14
CA ALA A 941 -36.76 8.92 3.47
C ALA A 941 -35.91 8.20 2.40
N TYR A 942 -35.05 7.26 2.81
CA TYR A 942 -34.28 6.41 1.86
C TYR A 942 -35.22 5.77 0.82
N PRO A 943 -34.85 5.72 -0.47
CA PRO A 943 -33.52 5.97 -1.06
C PRO A 943 -33.31 7.37 -1.66
N CYS A 944 -34.00 8.40 -1.17
CA CYS A 944 -34.08 9.66 -1.91
C CYS A 944 -32.74 10.44 -2.02
N ASP A 945 -31.87 10.38 -1.01
CA ASP A 945 -30.59 11.10 -1.03
C ASP A 945 -29.51 10.28 -1.73
N LYS A 946 -29.19 10.74 -2.95
CA LYS A 946 -28.16 10.15 -3.82
C LYS A 946 -26.74 10.61 -3.47
N THR A 947 -26.59 11.56 -2.55
CA THR A 947 -25.29 12.07 -2.08
C THR A 947 -24.74 11.31 -0.87
N CYS A 948 -25.48 10.32 -0.38
CA CYS A 948 -25.09 9.51 0.76
C CYS A 948 -23.86 8.62 0.53
N HIS A 949 -22.89 8.70 1.45
CA HIS A 949 -21.78 7.74 1.57
C HIS A 949 -22.14 6.64 2.56
N ASN A 950 -22.97 5.70 2.13
CA ASN A 950 -23.43 4.59 2.97
C ASN A 950 -22.29 3.63 3.34
N LEU A 951 -22.25 3.21 4.61
CA LEU A 951 -21.31 2.23 5.14
C LEU A 951 -21.77 0.81 4.81
N VAL A 952 -20.86 0.04 4.22
CA VAL A 952 -21.01 -1.40 4.00
C VAL A 952 -19.88 -2.11 4.74
N PHE A 953 -20.26 -2.99 5.66
CA PHE A 953 -19.36 -3.74 6.53
C PHE A 953 -19.09 -5.11 5.91
N ARG A 954 -17.81 -5.52 5.89
CA ARG A 954 -17.42 -6.86 5.42
C ARG A 954 -17.71 -7.84 6.57
N GLY A 955 -18.69 -8.71 6.36
CA GLY A 955 -19.09 -9.78 7.29
C GLY A 955 -18.02 -10.83 7.51
#